data_AF-A0A2R7Y523-F1
#
_entry.id   AF-A0A2R7Y523-F1
#
_cell.length_a   1.000
_cell.length_b   1.000
_cell.length_c   1.000
_cell.angle_alpha   90.00
_cell.angle_beta   90.00
_cell.angle_gamma   90.00
#
_symmetry.space_group_name_H-M   'P 1'
#
loop_
_entity.id
_entity.type
_entity.pdbx_description
1 polymer ?
#
loop_
_entity_poly.entity_id
_entity_poly.type
_entity_poly.pdbx_seq_one_letter_code
_entity_poly.pdbx_strand_id
1 'polypeptide(L)'
;MRAWAAAIIALLMLAAVLSAASEERYRVTLSASPEGCAEALEGAGTYAKGEEVTIRAVPKVGCKFVKWTFVKGGIPDIQSNVFTLYAYSDIDAVALFEYLYERPTEEGGEVIERLYVSFASNVSKSIPLTLPKTVFVRRGETVLFSVQEEVFYGDLKLVFLYWEGPDGLRINSPSASVTVERSMTLVAHYAVLRKFIEEYFPENVFTEVRVAEVSLGQDRVAKPVGLLVKGANVTLPLGAKVPRPMLNLIEPVYETYRVLRIFLYSPEGVPVYVNGAEKLLEVGENRVLVKEGDRLSVLAPAENLRVRLENIYASSHGLTIQGSKHGEEALLEARADQVDAVVITYSEKRHAELLGIPIVGFGLYKVAELGYSFIPKEAPPAAAVGIVLSLFAAVAAGSVLAYRKASRVSVARLVPRGAIAGVIEALTSRRPSARPMHPEPSPKPGGRLRLRAPSYVADKLAQLMPSTSRDNGLAAAEAPQTPVLYEPTLKPEDVESFMKAIEEGRGGEFPSSIMQLIRLDEETFEKARACKGLRFRRDSTIHAYSREASILAGLLMEADRPVSYLYGGDEASRSRVAEAAASIARMVHKTVEDLEGAVKAASKSLRRLEDYGRALRRVAAGAGVLITKSVDVDSKIIAAASLAGIKIIVLSDVEVDGGVPLRELSEEELAGILASMLAEKGLLRRVGLKDVEEAAHIASMLRGVTTLEAFVGLVEKVPSDEALKDLWRSELMATFPTHVERAVMAEILRSCPTYEEAKAKFVTAMRQLSPAADGEAEWARFFAKLRRLGVRLEGSVATDRNSWKASAVVGGDSCPRCGIPVTKYGANFCPRCGASLRVSG
;
A
#
# COMPACT_ATOMS: atom_id res chain seq x y z
N MET A 1 21.27 -68.34 -52.18
CA MET A 1 21.31 -66.98 -52.78
C MET A 1 20.11 -66.09 -52.44
N ARG A 2 18.83 -66.52 -52.55
CA ARG A 2 17.68 -65.60 -52.39
C ARG A 2 17.48 -64.97 -50.99
N ALA A 3 17.79 -65.67 -49.89
CA ALA A 3 17.59 -65.12 -48.53
C ALA A 3 18.54 -63.95 -48.16
N TRP A 4 19.78 -63.97 -48.65
CA TRP A 4 20.77 -62.94 -48.33
C TRP A 4 20.48 -61.61 -49.04
N ALA A 5 19.93 -61.66 -50.27
CA ALA A 5 19.47 -60.47 -50.96
C ALA A 5 18.31 -59.78 -50.20
N ALA A 6 17.35 -60.54 -49.66
CA ALA A 6 16.26 -59.99 -48.86
C ALA A 6 16.78 -59.36 -47.55
N ALA A 7 17.76 -59.97 -46.88
CA ALA A 7 18.37 -59.40 -45.68
C ALA A 7 19.14 -58.10 -45.96
N ILE A 8 19.88 -58.04 -47.07
CA ILE A 8 20.61 -56.81 -47.49
C ILE A 8 19.63 -55.71 -47.89
N ILE A 9 18.56 -56.03 -48.62
CA ILE A 9 17.50 -55.06 -48.96
C ILE A 9 16.80 -54.58 -47.68
N ALA A 10 16.48 -55.46 -46.74
CA ALA A 10 15.91 -55.07 -45.45
C ALA A 10 16.86 -54.18 -44.64
N LEU A 11 18.17 -54.46 -44.62
CA LEU A 11 19.19 -53.65 -43.95
C LEU A 11 19.35 -52.27 -44.62
N LEU A 12 19.33 -52.20 -45.97
CA LEU A 12 19.39 -50.96 -46.73
C LEU A 12 18.10 -50.14 -46.58
N MET A 13 16.93 -50.78 -46.52
CA MET A 13 15.65 -50.13 -46.22
C MET A 13 15.62 -49.62 -44.79
N LEU A 14 16.15 -50.38 -43.81
CA LEU A 14 16.27 -49.94 -42.42
C LEU A 14 17.25 -48.76 -42.28
N ALA A 15 18.37 -48.77 -43.01
CA ALA A 15 19.32 -47.66 -43.08
C ALA A 15 18.71 -46.42 -43.78
N ALA A 16 17.92 -46.61 -44.83
CA ALA A 16 17.19 -45.52 -45.49
C ALA A 16 16.09 -44.92 -44.59
N VAL A 17 15.38 -45.76 -43.82
CA VAL A 17 14.39 -45.31 -42.83
C VAL A 17 15.05 -44.56 -41.66
N LEU A 18 16.23 -45.00 -41.19
CA LEU A 18 17.01 -44.24 -40.20
C LEU A 18 17.54 -42.91 -40.75
N SER A 19 17.83 -42.83 -42.06
CA SER A 19 18.30 -41.60 -42.72
C SER A 19 17.17 -40.60 -43.01
N ALA A 20 15.90 -41.02 -42.90
CA ALA A 20 14.72 -40.21 -43.22
C ALA A 20 14.09 -39.49 -42.01
N ALA A 21 14.67 -39.61 -40.81
CA ALA A 21 14.31 -38.79 -39.65
C ALA A 21 14.91 -37.38 -39.79
N SER A 22 14.44 -36.61 -40.79
CA SER A 22 14.84 -35.21 -40.96
C SER A 22 14.23 -34.37 -39.85
N GLU A 23 15.01 -34.18 -38.77
CA GLU A 23 14.74 -33.20 -37.73
C GLU A 23 14.58 -31.82 -38.38
N GLU A 24 13.36 -31.29 -38.39
CA GLU A 24 13.06 -29.96 -38.92
C GLU A 24 14.00 -28.93 -38.25
N ARG A 25 14.74 -28.18 -39.06
CA ARG A 25 15.71 -27.18 -38.61
C ARG A 25 15.31 -25.80 -39.12
N TYR A 26 15.48 -24.80 -38.26
CA TYR A 26 15.17 -23.41 -38.56
C TYR A 26 16.40 -22.53 -38.39
N ARG A 27 16.50 -21.49 -39.22
CA ARG A 27 17.61 -20.54 -39.18
C ARG A 27 17.26 -19.32 -38.34
N VAL A 28 18.18 -18.91 -37.47
CA VAL A 28 18.14 -17.63 -36.75
C VAL A 28 19.20 -16.73 -37.36
N THR A 29 18.78 -15.63 -38.00
CA THR A 29 19.68 -14.58 -38.50
C THR A 29 19.59 -13.34 -37.61
N LEU A 30 20.75 -12.75 -37.32
CA LEU A 30 20.87 -11.54 -36.51
C LEU A 30 21.57 -10.46 -37.33
N SER A 31 21.05 -9.24 -37.25
CA SER A 31 21.66 -8.04 -37.85
C SER A 31 21.57 -6.87 -36.85
N ALA A 32 22.21 -5.74 -37.18
CA ALA A 32 22.21 -4.55 -36.34
C ALA A 32 21.88 -3.30 -37.15
N SER A 33 21.14 -2.37 -36.56
CA SER A 33 20.86 -1.07 -37.16
C SER A 33 21.00 0.03 -36.11
N PRO A 34 21.96 0.97 -36.25
CA PRO A 34 23.02 1.01 -37.27
C PRO A 34 24.00 -0.17 -37.13
N GLU A 35 24.46 -0.74 -38.25
CA GLU A 35 25.43 -1.86 -38.26
C GLU A 35 26.70 -1.55 -37.46
N GLY A 36 27.18 -0.30 -37.58
CA GLY A 36 28.36 0.20 -36.87
C GLY A 36 28.25 0.11 -35.34
N CYS A 37 27.05 0.03 -34.76
CA CYS A 37 26.85 0.02 -33.31
C CYS A 37 26.98 -1.36 -32.64
N ALA A 38 26.94 -2.47 -33.39
CA ALA A 38 27.16 -3.80 -32.81
C ALA A 38 28.66 -4.12 -32.76
N GLU A 39 29.12 -4.56 -31.59
CA GLU A 39 30.43 -5.17 -31.39
C GLU A 39 30.38 -6.66 -31.72
N ALA A 40 29.33 -7.35 -31.24
CA ALA A 40 29.04 -8.74 -31.54
C ALA A 40 27.52 -8.99 -31.53
N LEU A 41 27.08 -9.96 -32.34
CA LEU A 41 25.74 -10.53 -32.31
C LEU A 41 25.87 -12.03 -32.06
N GLU A 42 25.54 -12.47 -30.84
CA GLU A 42 25.62 -13.86 -30.41
C GLU A 42 24.24 -14.53 -30.57
N GLY A 43 24.20 -15.81 -30.94
CA GLY A 43 22.95 -16.59 -31.10
C GLY A 43 22.39 -16.69 -32.53
N ALA A 44 23.12 -16.22 -33.54
CA ALA A 44 22.83 -16.55 -34.94
C ALA A 44 23.26 -18.00 -35.23
N GLY A 45 22.44 -18.76 -35.94
CA GLY A 45 22.69 -20.19 -36.15
C GLY A 45 21.59 -20.95 -36.87
N THR A 46 21.70 -22.27 -36.88
CA THR A 46 20.65 -23.18 -37.36
C THR A 46 20.37 -24.21 -36.27
N TYR A 47 19.12 -24.29 -35.85
CA TYR A 47 18.68 -24.98 -34.64
C TYR A 47 17.58 -25.99 -34.95
N ALA A 48 17.49 -27.06 -34.17
CA ALA A 48 16.41 -28.04 -34.27
C ALA A 48 15.06 -27.44 -33.83
N LYS A 49 13.96 -28.01 -34.33
CA LYS A 49 12.60 -27.59 -33.99
C LYS A 49 12.33 -27.69 -32.48
N GLY A 50 12.06 -26.54 -31.87
CA GLY A 50 11.84 -26.40 -30.42
C GLY A 50 13.11 -26.30 -29.58
N GLU A 51 14.29 -26.21 -30.20
CA GLU A 51 15.55 -25.94 -29.50
C GLU A 51 15.57 -24.50 -28.96
N GLU A 52 16.22 -24.33 -27.81
CA GLU A 52 16.35 -23.04 -27.11
C GLU A 52 17.54 -22.23 -27.68
N VAL A 53 17.26 -21.02 -28.14
CA VAL A 53 18.25 -20.11 -28.72
C VAL A 53 18.36 -18.87 -27.85
N THR A 54 19.58 -18.55 -27.42
CA THR A 54 19.85 -17.34 -26.64
C THR A 54 20.58 -16.33 -27.51
N ILE A 55 19.91 -15.21 -27.82
CA ILE A 55 20.42 -14.13 -28.66
C ILE A 55 20.86 -12.94 -27.81
N ARG A 56 22.02 -12.35 -28.16
CA ARG A 56 22.60 -11.22 -27.45
C ARG A 56 23.26 -10.24 -28.42
N ALA A 57 23.02 -8.96 -28.18
CA ALA A 57 23.61 -7.87 -28.92
C ALA A 57 24.61 -7.13 -28.02
N VAL A 58 25.90 -7.20 -28.32
CA VAL A 58 26.93 -6.46 -27.57
C VAL A 58 27.06 -5.08 -28.23
N PRO A 59 26.69 -3.96 -27.57
CA PRO A 59 26.89 -2.63 -28.11
C PRO A 59 28.37 -2.23 -28.08
N LYS A 60 28.87 -1.59 -29.15
CA LYS A 60 30.15 -0.89 -29.10
C LYS A 60 30.09 0.29 -28.13
N VAL A 61 31.26 0.68 -27.63
CA VAL A 61 31.45 1.93 -26.89
C VAL A 61 30.83 3.10 -27.65
N GLY A 62 29.96 3.86 -26.97
CA GLY A 62 29.24 4.98 -27.58
C GLY A 62 27.89 4.63 -28.22
N CYS A 63 27.48 3.37 -28.22
CA CYS A 63 26.12 2.96 -28.58
C CYS A 63 25.37 2.33 -27.40
N LYS A 64 24.04 2.33 -27.47
CA LYS A 64 23.14 1.64 -26.54
C LYS A 64 22.15 0.78 -27.32
N PHE A 65 21.97 -0.47 -26.90
CA PHE A 65 20.90 -1.32 -27.40
C PHE A 65 19.52 -0.78 -26.96
N VAL A 66 18.58 -0.72 -27.89
CA VAL A 66 17.20 -0.22 -27.66
C VAL A 66 16.21 -1.37 -27.60
N LYS A 67 16.17 -2.19 -28.65
CA LYS A 67 15.26 -3.33 -28.79
C LYS A 67 15.70 -4.26 -29.93
N TRP A 68 15.27 -5.51 -29.86
CA TRP A 68 15.16 -6.40 -31.01
C TRP A 68 13.88 -6.10 -31.75
N THR A 69 13.94 -6.03 -33.08
CA THR A 69 12.78 -6.07 -33.97
C THR A 69 12.85 -7.32 -34.82
N PHE A 70 11.74 -8.04 -34.99
CA PHE A 70 11.72 -9.31 -35.72
C PHE A 70 11.02 -9.11 -37.07
N VAL A 71 11.81 -9.18 -38.14
CA VAL A 71 11.33 -9.07 -39.53
C VAL A 71 10.66 -10.39 -39.97
N LYS A 72 11.10 -11.51 -39.40
CA LYS A 72 10.56 -12.86 -39.65
C LYS A 72 10.50 -13.64 -38.34
N GLY A 73 9.52 -14.55 -38.23
CA GLY A 73 9.31 -15.41 -37.05
C GLY A 73 8.11 -15.04 -36.16
N GLY A 74 7.45 -13.90 -36.39
CA GLY A 74 6.19 -13.53 -35.71
C GLY A 74 6.30 -13.15 -34.23
N ILE A 75 7.52 -12.88 -33.75
CA ILE A 75 7.79 -12.42 -32.38
C ILE A 75 7.61 -10.88 -32.35
N PRO A 76 6.95 -10.29 -31.35
CA PRO A 76 6.86 -8.83 -31.22
C PRO A 76 8.21 -8.21 -30.86
N ASP A 77 8.35 -6.89 -30.97
CA ASP A 77 9.56 -6.17 -30.57
C ASP A 77 9.91 -6.37 -29.08
N ILE A 78 11.17 -6.73 -28.77
CA ILE A 78 11.63 -7.05 -27.41
C ILE A 78 12.72 -6.08 -26.95
N GLN A 79 12.50 -5.38 -25.84
CA GLN A 79 13.50 -4.48 -25.23
C GLN A 79 14.57 -5.18 -24.38
N SER A 80 14.45 -6.48 -24.14
CA SER A 80 15.43 -7.27 -23.37
C SER A 80 16.63 -7.68 -24.23
N ASN A 81 17.82 -7.62 -23.62
CA ASN A 81 19.07 -8.12 -24.17
C ASN A 81 19.99 -8.48 -23.00
N VAL A 82 20.31 -9.75 -22.73
CA VAL A 82 20.05 -10.98 -23.51
C VAL A 82 18.54 -11.28 -23.70
N PHE A 83 18.18 -12.00 -24.76
CA PHE A 83 16.85 -12.56 -24.99
C PHE A 83 16.96 -14.04 -25.37
N THR A 84 16.05 -14.88 -24.88
CA THR A 84 15.98 -16.31 -25.22
C THR A 84 14.68 -16.56 -25.98
N LEU A 85 14.73 -17.40 -27.01
CA LEU A 85 13.61 -17.77 -27.88
C LEU A 85 13.67 -19.27 -28.22
N TYR A 86 12.62 -19.81 -28.83
CA TYR A 86 12.59 -21.20 -29.30
C TYR A 86 12.44 -21.28 -30.82
N ALA A 87 13.23 -22.14 -31.46
CA ALA A 87 13.27 -22.26 -32.91
C ALA A 87 12.06 -23.06 -33.45
N TYR A 88 10.97 -22.39 -33.78
CA TYR A 88 9.76 -23.00 -34.39
C TYR A 88 9.49 -22.55 -35.83
N SER A 89 10.22 -21.54 -36.32
CA SER A 89 10.24 -21.07 -37.70
C SER A 89 11.58 -20.34 -37.93
N ASP A 90 11.91 -20.01 -39.17
CA ASP A 90 13.03 -19.11 -39.43
C ASP A 90 12.79 -17.74 -38.80
N ILE A 91 13.80 -17.19 -38.12
CA ILE A 91 13.75 -15.93 -37.39
C ILE A 91 14.80 -14.99 -37.94
N ASP A 92 14.38 -13.79 -38.36
CA ASP A 92 15.27 -12.72 -38.79
C ASP A 92 15.09 -11.55 -37.83
N ALA A 93 16.09 -11.28 -36.99
CA ALA A 93 16.04 -10.26 -35.95
C ALA A 93 17.07 -9.14 -36.18
N VAL A 94 16.67 -7.90 -35.95
CA VAL A 94 17.51 -6.72 -36.02
C VAL A 94 17.66 -6.13 -34.62
N ALA A 95 18.89 -6.06 -34.11
CA ALA A 95 19.22 -5.28 -32.93
C ALA A 95 19.23 -3.80 -33.30
N LEU A 96 18.26 -3.04 -32.79
CA LEU A 96 18.26 -1.59 -32.92
C LEU A 96 19.12 -0.96 -31.84
N PHE A 97 20.02 -0.07 -32.26
CA PHE A 97 20.91 0.68 -31.40
C PHE A 97 20.72 2.19 -31.59
N GLU A 98 21.04 2.94 -30.55
CA GLU A 98 21.16 4.40 -30.57
C GLU A 98 22.58 4.82 -30.21
N TYR A 99 23.10 5.83 -30.90
CA TYR A 99 24.32 6.53 -30.49
C TYR A 99 24.09 7.33 -29.20
N LEU A 100 25.08 7.35 -28.31
CA LEU A 100 25.02 7.98 -26.97
C LEU A 100 25.72 9.33 -26.87
N TYR A 101 26.70 9.58 -27.74
CA TYR A 101 27.59 10.74 -27.69
C TYR A 101 27.72 11.43 -29.05
N GLU A 102 28.05 10.69 -30.11
CA GLU A 102 28.28 11.19 -31.46
C GLU A 102 27.65 10.23 -32.48
N ARG A 103 26.98 10.78 -33.49
CA ARG A 103 26.50 10.03 -34.67
C ARG A 103 27.56 10.16 -35.78
N PRO A 104 28.11 9.07 -36.32
CA PRO A 104 29.03 9.13 -37.46
C PRO A 104 28.35 9.78 -38.68
N THR A 105 29.03 10.75 -39.28
CA THR A 105 28.65 11.42 -40.53
C THR A 105 29.89 11.54 -41.42
N GLU A 106 29.69 11.73 -42.73
CA GLU A 106 30.80 11.84 -43.70
C GLU A 106 31.74 13.04 -43.42
N GLU A 107 31.26 14.04 -42.67
CA GLU A 107 31.98 15.28 -42.35
C GLU A 107 32.67 15.28 -40.97
N GLY A 108 32.66 14.16 -40.22
CA GLY A 108 33.44 14.01 -38.98
C GLY A 108 32.66 13.81 -37.68
N GLY A 109 31.36 13.52 -37.74
CA GLY A 109 30.55 13.14 -36.58
C GLY A 109 29.72 14.30 -35.99
N GLU A 110 28.42 14.04 -35.80
CA GLU A 110 27.47 14.97 -35.18
C GLU A 110 27.36 14.69 -33.67
N VAL A 111 27.78 15.64 -32.83
CA VAL A 111 27.65 15.53 -31.37
C VAL A 111 26.18 15.58 -30.96
N ILE A 112 25.74 14.59 -30.18
CA ILE A 112 24.36 14.47 -29.70
C ILE A 112 24.17 15.40 -28.50
N GLU A 113 23.50 16.53 -28.73
CA GLU A 113 23.21 17.52 -27.71
C GLU A 113 22.44 16.91 -26.52
N ARG A 114 22.93 17.20 -25.30
CA ARG A 114 22.28 16.83 -24.04
C ARG A 114 21.65 18.07 -23.42
N LEU A 115 20.37 17.96 -23.10
CA LEU A 115 19.59 18.99 -22.43
C LEU A 115 19.41 18.61 -20.96
N TYR A 116 19.29 19.59 -20.06
CA TYR A 116 19.01 19.33 -18.65
C TYR A 116 17.59 19.77 -18.28
N VAL A 117 16.96 19.00 -17.39
CA VAL A 117 15.81 19.45 -16.59
C VAL A 117 16.28 19.48 -15.14
N SER A 118 16.38 20.68 -14.57
CA SER A 118 16.74 20.88 -13.17
C SER A 118 15.52 21.34 -12.36
N PHE A 119 15.53 21.07 -11.06
CA PHE A 119 14.38 21.31 -10.18
C PHE A 119 14.75 22.23 -9.03
N ALA A 120 13.88 23.19 -8.74
CA ALA A 120 14.04 24.19 -7.70
C ALA A 120 12.71 24.39 -6.95
N SER A 121 12.71 25.23 -5.92
CA SER A 121 11.47 25.65 -5.22
C SER A 121 11.60 27.06 -4.68
N ASN A 122 10.45 27.72 -4.44
CA ASN A 122 10.36 28.98 -3.70
C ASN A 122 10.60 28.83 -2.18
N VAL A 123 10.69 27.58 -1.69
CA VAL A 123 10.89 27.26 -0.26
C VAL A 123 12.35 27.40 0.15
N SER A 124 12.61 27.90 1.37
CA SER A 124 13.95 27.99 1.95
C SER A 124 14.64 26.62 2.04
N LYS A 125 15.95 26.58 1.73
CA LYS A 125 16.82 25.39 1.87
C LYS A 125 16.90 24.83 3.29
N SER A 126 16.45 25.57 4.31
CA SER A 126 16.35 25.10 5.69
C SER A 126 15.21 24.12 5.93
N ILE A 127 14.25 24.02 5.01
CA ILE A 127 13.13 23.06 5.08
C ILE A 127 13.48 21.86 4.19
N PRO A 128 13.40 20.61 4.69
CA PRO A 128 13.81 19.41 3.95
C PRO A 128 12.75 18.98 2.92
N LEU A 129 12.62 19.75 1.83
CA LEU A 129 11.80 19.41 0.67
C LEU A 129 12.56 18.44 -0.24
N THR A 130 11.95 17.32 -0.64
CA THR A 130 12.56 16.37 -1.59
C THR A 130 12.24 16.77 -3.02
N LEU A 131 13.15 17.50 -3.66
CA LEU A 131 13.05 17.79 -5.09
C LEU A 131 13.60 16.63 -5.94
N PRO A 132 13.08 16.42 -7.18
CA PRO A 132 13.68 15.50 -8.12
C PRO A 132 15.13 15.89 -8.44
N LYS A 133 15.97 14.90 -8.74
CA LYS A 133 17.34 15.15 -9.19
C LYS A 133 17.33 15.71 -10.61
N THR A 134 18.31 16.56 -10.94
CA THR A 134 18.53 17.02 -12.32
C THR A 134 18.67 15.82 -13.26
N VAL A 135 17.87 15.81 -14.33
CA VAL A 135 17.90 14.77 -15.36
C VAL A 135 18.54 15.34 -16.62
N PHE A 136 19.46 14.59 -17.23
CA PHE A 136 20.04 14.91 -18.52
C PHE A 136 19.41 14.01 -19.59
N VAL A 137 18.76 14.61 -20.58
CA VAL A 137 18.00 13.93 -21.63
C VAL A 137 18.35 14.47 -23.02
N ARG A 138 17.84 13.84 -24.06
CA ARG A 138 17.96 14.32 -25.45
C ARG A 138 16.77 15.23 -25.81
N ARG A 139 16.90 15.95 -26.93
CA ARG A 139 15.80 16.75 -27.49
C ARG A 139 14.61 15.84 -27.85
N GLY A 140 13.40 16.23 -27.46
CA GLY A 140 12.17 15.46 -27.65
C GLY A 140 11.93 14.32 -26.64
N GLU A 141 12.87 14.07 -25.72
CA GLU A 141 12.71 13.06 -24.66
C GLU A 141 11.79 13.59 -23.55
N THR A 142 10.95 12.72 -22.98
CA THR A 142 9.95 13.12 -21.98
C THR A 142 10.41 12.77 -20.57
N VAL A 143 10.57 13.77 -19.71
CA VAL A 143 10.94 13.62 -18.30
C VAL A 143 9.69 13.53 -17.44
N LEU A 144 9.56 12.45 -16.66
CA LEU A 144 8.58 12.31 -15.59
C LEU A 144 9.17 12.86 -14.28
N PHE A 145 8.39 13.65 -13.55
CA PHE A 145 8.81 14.23 -12.27
C PHE A 145 7.63 14.38 -11.31
N SER A 146 7.93 14.33 -10.01
CA SER A 146 6.94 14.45 -8.94
C SER A 146 7.56 15.06 -7.67
N VAL A 147 6.76 15.82 -6.94
CA VAL A 147 7.05 16.28 -5.58
C VAL A 147 5.90 15.92 -4.65
N GLN A 148 6.12 16.00 -3.32
CA GLN A 148 5.05 15.82 -2.36
C GLN A 148 4.02 16.97 -2.47
N GLU A 149 2.73 16.63 -2.53
CA GLU A 149 1.64 17.63 -2.55
C GLU A 149 1.56 18.40 -1.23
N GLU A 150 1.70 17.69 -0.10
CA GLU A 150 1.78 18.29 1.23
C GLU A 150 3.04 17.82 1.96
N VAL A 151 3.73 18.74 2.64
CA VAL A 151 4.90 18.44 3.49
C VAL A 151 4.68 19.08 4.86
N PHE A 152 4.91 18.31 5.93
CA PHE A 152 4.83 18.78 7.30
C PHE A 152 6.23 18.84 7.91
N TYR A 153 6.59 19.98 8.51
CA TYR A 153 7.90 20.21 9.12
C TYR A 153 7.75 21.07 10.39
N GLY A 154 7.72 20.41 11.54
CA GLY A 154 7.38 21.07 12.81
C GLY A 154 5.98 21.70 12.73
N ASP A 155 5.88 22.98 13.07
CA ASP A 155 4.64 23.76 12.94
C ASP A 155 4.35 24.24 11.51
N LEU A 156 5.17 23.91 10.51
CA LEU A 156 4.95 24.33 9.13
C LEU A 156 4.26 23.23 8.31
N LYS A 157 3.24 23.62 7.54
CA LYS A 157 2.64 22.82 6.47
C LYS A 157 2.90 23.54 5.14
N LEU A 158 3.55 22.85 4.22
CA LEU A 158 3.72 23.30 2.85
C LEU A 158 2.68 22.62 1.97
N VAL A 159 1.99 23.39 1.13
CA VAL A 159 1.00 22.90 0.16
C VAL A 159 1.43 23.30 -1.24
N PHE A 160 1.60 22.31 -2.11
CA PHE A 160 1.99 22.52 -3.51
C PHE A 160 0.91 23.33 -4.25
N LEU A 161 1.33 24.27 -5.08
CA LEU A 161 0.45 25.12 -5.88
C LEU A 161 0.57 24.82 -7.38
N TYR A 162 1.80 24.89 -7.91
CA TYR A 162 2.11 24.65 -9.32
C TYR A 162 3.63 24.54 -9.54
N TRP A 163 4.02 23.92 -10.65
CA TRP A 163 5.33 24.10 -11.24
C TRP A 163 5.33 25.31 -12.17
N GLU A 164 6.39 26.11 -12.09
CA GLU A 164 6.70 27.18 -13.04
C GLU A 164 7.93 26.79 -13.86
N GLY A 165 7.87 26.98 -15.18
CA GLY A 165 8.96 26.75 -16.11
C GLY A 165 9.12 27.93 -17.08
N PRO A 166 10.12 27.87 -17.97
CA PRO A 166 10.38 28.95 -18.92
C PRO A 166 9.25 29.08 -19.96
N ASP A 167 9.17 30.22 -20.63
CA ASP A 167 8.09 30.64 -21.54
C ASP A 167 6.67 30.61 -20.92
N GLY A 168 6.58 30.77 -19.59
CA GLY A 168 5.31 30.78 -18.88
C GLY A 168 4.66 29.39 -18.71
N LEU A 169 5.42 28.31 -18.94
CA LEU A 169 4.98 26.95 -18.67
C LEU A 169 4.51 26.83 -17.21
N ARG A 170 3.25 26.46 -17.00
CA ARG A 170 2.66 26.31 -15.67
C ARG A 170 1.86 25.02 -15.54
N ILE A 171 2.23 24.19 -14.56
CA ILE A 171 1.65 22.87 -14.36
C ILE A 171 1.07 22.78 -12.95
N ASN A 172 -0.26 22.78 -12.84
CA ASN A 172 -0.99 22.78 -11.57
C ASN A 172 -1.17 21.35 -11.00
N SER A 173 -0.16 20.48 -11.13
CA SER A 173 -0.14 19.10 -10.63
C SER A 173 1.21 18.79 -10.00
N PRO A 174 1.29 18.18 -8.80
CA PRO A 174 2.56 17.88 -8.14
C PRO A 174 3.39 16.83 -8.92
N SER A 175 2.71 15.95 -9.67
CA SER A 175 3.31 14.98 -10.58
C SER A 175 2.95 15.29 -12.03
N ALA A 176 3.93 15.27 -12.93
CA ALA A 176 3.73 15.60 -14.35
C ALA A 176 4.82 15.00 -15.26
N SER A 177 4.62 15.18 -16.57
CA SER A 177 5.62 14.93 -17.61
C SER A 177 5.92 16.22 -18.38
N VAL A 178 7.13 16.34 -18.92
CA VAL A 178 7.48 17.41 -19.87
C VAL A 178 8.36 16.86 -20.99
N THR A 179 8.03 17.18 -22.24
CA THR A 179 8.87 16.91 -23.41
C THR A 179 9.94 17.99 -23.51
N VAL A 180 11.21 17.58 -23.59
CA VAL A 180 12.35 18.49 -23.40
C VAL A 180 12.91 18.92 -24.75
N GLU A 181 12.47 20.08 -25.25
CA GLU A 181 12.99 20.68 -26.49
C GLU A 181 14.26 21.53 -26.28
N ARG A 182 14.47 21.99 -25.05
CA ARG A 182 15.65 22.77 -24.62
C ARG A 182 15.88 22.58 -23.13
N SER A 183 17.08 22.89 -22.65
CA SER A 183 17.39 22.87 -21.21
C SER A 183 16.49 23.82 -20.43
N MET A 184 16.00 23.38 -19.28
CA MET A 184 15.03 24.12 -18.47
C MET A 184 15.19 23.88 -16.96
N THR A 185 14.67 24.82 -16.19
CA THR A 185 14.52 24.70 -14.74
C THR A 185 13.03 24.77 -14.40
N LEU A 186 12.55 23.81 -13.63
CA LEU A 186 11.19 23.76 -13.11
C LEU A 186 11.20 24.11 -11.63
N VAL A 187 10.46 25.16 -11.26
CA VAL A 187 10.36 25.65 -9.88
C VAL A 187 9.04 25.16 -9.29
N ALA A 188 9.08 24.38 -8.22
CA ALA A 188 7.89 24.00 -7.47
C ALA A 188 7.48 25.14 -6.51
N HIS A 189 6.31 25.72 -6.73
CA HIS A 189 5.76 26.76 -5.86
C HIS A 189 4.88 26.13 -4.78
N TYR A 190 5.24 26.37 -3.52
CA TYR A 190 4.46 25.99 -2.34
C TYR A 190 3.90 27.24 -1.63
N ALA A 191 2.69 27.11 -1.09
CA ALA A 191 2.22 27.95 0.00
C ALA A 191 2.80 27.45 1.33
N VAL A 192 3.34 28.35 2.14
CA VAL A 192 3.82 28.05 3.50
C VAL A 192 2.75 28.47 4.50
N LEU A 193 2.20 27.49 5.21
CA LEU A 193 1.27 27.68 6.31
C LEU A 193 1.97 27.34 7.63
N ARG A 194 1.61 28.05 8.69
CA ARG A 194 2.11 27.86 10.06
C ARG A 194 0.94 27.46 10.95
N LYS A 195 1.15 26.46 11.80
CA LYS A 195 0.17 25.98 12.79
C LYS A 195 -0.06 27.06 13.84
N PHE A 196 -1.31 27.27 14.19
CA PHE A 196 -1.74 28.06 15.33
C PHE A 196 -2.78 27.22 16.08
N ILE A 197 -2.39 26.73 17.25
CA ILE A 197 -3.18 25.76 18.04
C ILE A 197 -3.36 24.47 17.22
N GLU A 198 -4.54 24.22 16.63
CA GLU A 198 -4.80 23.04 15.78
C GLU A 198 -4.96 23.35 14.28
N GLU A 199 -5.07 24.62 13.89
CA GLU A 199 -5.31 25.03 12.50
C GLU A 199 -4.06 25.60 11.83
N TYR A 200 -3.99 25.50 10.49
CA TYR A 200 -2.87 26.02 9.70
C TYR A 200 -3.28 27.28 8.93
N PHE A 201 -2.56 28.38 9.16
CA PHE A 201 -2.81 29.66 8.51
C PHE A 201 -1.61 30.05 7.62
N PRO A 202 -1.81 30.74 6.48
CA PRO A 202 -0.71 31.27 5.67
C PRO A 202 0.25 32.14 6.50
N GLU A 203 1.56 31.95 6.38
CA GLU A 203 2.52 32.63 7.27
C GLU A 203 2.44 34.17 7.19
N ASN A 204 2.06 34.71 6.02
CA ASN A 204 1.88 36.14 5.79
C ASN A 204 0.66 36.77 6.49
N VAL A 205 -0.28 35.98 7.05
CA VAL A 205 -1.42 36.52 7.82
C VAL A 205 -1.14 36.63 9.33
N PHE A 206 0.04 36.22 9.80
CA PHE A 206 0.43 36.36 11.21
C PHE A 206 0.88 37.79 11.52
N THR A 207 0.44 38.32 12.66
CA THR A 207 0.84 39.63 13.20
C THR A 207 1.22 39.53 14.67
N GLU A 208 2.15 40.36 15.12
CA GLU A 208 2.45 40.51 16.54
C GLU A 208 1.30 41.22 17.26
N VAL A 209 0.91 40.72 18.43
CA VAL A 209 -0.08 41.38 19.30
C VAL A 209 0.65 42.18 20.37
N ARG A 210 0.41 43.49 20.41
CA ARG A 210 0.97 44.43 21.39
C ARG A 210 -0.11 44.91 22.34
N VAL A 211 0.17 44.85 23.63
CA VAL A 211 -0.75 45.21 24.71
C VAL A 211 -0.04 46.18 25.64
N ALA A 212 -0.72 47.26 26.02
CA ALA A 212 -0.17 48.27 26.92
C ALA A 212 -0.43 47.91 28.39
N GLU A 213 0.40 48.42 29.29
CA GLU A 213 0.08 48.46 30.73
C GLU A 213 -1.07 49.44 30.97
N VAL A 214 -1.96 49.14 31.93
CA VAL A 214 -3.13 49.96 32.25
C VAL A 214 -3.01 50.49 33.68
N SER A 215 -3.06 51.82 33.86
CA SER A 215 -3.14 52.41 35.20
C SER A 215 -4.55 52.21 35.79
N LEU A 216 -4.63 51.73 37.02
CA LEU A 216 -5.86 51.46 37.77
C LEU A 216 -6.04 52.42 38.97
N GLY A 217 -5.37 53.57 38.93
CA GLY A 217 -5.34 54.59 39.98
C GLY A 217 -3.93 55.11 40.25
N GLN A 218 -3.78 55.92 41.31
CA GLN A 218 -2.52 56.59 41.65
C GLN A 218 -1.36 55.61 41.94
N ASP A 219 -1.63 54.49 42.63
CA ASP A 219 -0.62 53.52 43.07
C ASP A 219 -0.86 52.09 42.53
N ARG A 220 -1.65 51.91 41.46
CA ARG A 220 -1.94 50.57 40.88
C ARG A 220 -1.77 50.53 39.36
N VAL A 221 -1.13 49.46 38.89
CA VAL A 221 -0.86 49.20 37.46
C VAL A 221 -1.21 47.74 37.15
N ALA A 222 -2.05 47.52 36.14
CA ALA A 222 -2.27 46.22 35.54
C ALA A 222 -1.25 46.00 34.43
N LYS A 223 -0.41 44.95 34.56
CA LYS A 223 0.58 44.56 33.55
C LYS A 223 0.10 43.34 32.79
N PRO A 224 0.18 43.32 31.45
CA PRO A 224 -0.11 42.13 30.69
C PRO A 224 0.98 41.09 31.00
N VAL A 225 0.61 39.84 31.25
CA VAL A 225 1.53 38.72 31.50
C VAL A 225 1.41 37.62 30.44
N GLY A 226 0.32 37.60 29.69
CA GLY A 226 0.10 36.66 28.59
C GLY A 226 -1.11 37.03 27.74
N LEU A 227 -1.31 36.24 26.68
CA LEU A 227 -2.39 36.40 25.72
C LEU A 227 -3.24 35.12 25.71
N LEU A 228 -4.38 35.14 26.38
CA LEU A 228 -5.31 34.01 26.45
C LEU A 228 -6.06 33.90 25.12
N VAL A 229 -6.12 32.68 24.56
CA VAL A 229 -6.98 32.38 23.41
C VAL A 229 -8.31 31.80 23.90
N LYS A 230 -9.40 32.54 23.64
CA LYS A 230 -10.77 32.11 23.94
C LYS A 230 -11.11 30.78 23.28
N GLY A 231 -11.85 29.93 23.99
CA GLY A 231 -12.27 28.61 23.52
C GLY A 231 -11.18 27.54 23.57
N ALA A 232 -9.91 27.89 23.36
CA ALA A 232 -8.78 26.96 23.44
C ALA A 232 -8.18 26.83 24.85
N ASN A 233 -8.38 27.81 25.73
CA ASN A 233 -7.80 27.87 27.08
C ASN A 233 -6.26 27.77 27.10
N VAL A 234 -5.61 28.32 26.07
CA VAL A 234 -4.14 28.40 25.93
C VAL A 234 -3.69 29.83 26.15
N THR A 235 -2.72 30.04 27.03
CA THR A 235 -2.07 31.34 27.25
C THR A 235 -0.76 31.40 26.46
N LEU A 236 -0.71 32.29 25.48
CA LEU A 236 0.48 32.57 24.68
C LEU A 236 1.36 33.62 25.38
N PRO A 237 2.70 33.62 25.15
CA PRO A 237 3.58 34.67 25.65
C PRO A 237 3.30 36.02 24.97
N LEU A 238 3.68 37.10 25.63
CA LEU A 238 3.64 38.45 25.05
C LEU A 238 4.55 38.52 23.81
N GLY A 239 4.14 39.27 22.78
CA GLY A 239 4.85 39.33 21.50
C GLY A 239 4.67 38.08 20.62
N ALA A 240 3.86 37.10 21.05
CA ALA A 240 3.48 35.99 20.17
C ALA A 240 2.79 36.50 18.89
N LYS A 241 3.10 35.84 17.78
CA LYS A 241 2.44 36.12 16.50
C LYS A 241 1.13 35.33 16.40
N VAL A 242 0.04 36.02 16.08
CA VAL A 242 -1.31 35.47 15.97
C VAL A 242 -1.84 35.68 14.54
N PRO A 243 -2.56 34.72 13.92
CA PRO A 243 -3.24 34.94 12.65
C PRO A 243 -4.27 36.08 12.76
N ARG A 244 -4.29 37.01 11.80
CA ARG A 244 -5.26 38.12 11.75
C ARG A 244 -6.73 37.70 11.99
N PRO A 245 -7.24 36.58 11.45
CA PRO A 245 -8.62 36.13 11.71
C PRO A 245 -8.91 35.75 13.16
N MET A 246 -7.89 35.43 13.96
CA MET A 246 -8.02 34.96 15.35
C MET A 246 -7.90 36.10 16.38
N LEU A 247 -7.60 37.33 15.96
CA LEU A 247 -7.32 38.46 16.87
C LEU A 247 -8.48 38.81 17.80
N ASN A 248 -9.73 38.63 17.35
CA ASN A 248 -10.94 38.82 18.16
C ASN A 248 -11.13 37.76 19.27
N LEU A 249 -10.40 36.65 19.22
CA LEU A 249 -10.40 35.60 20.23
C LEU A 249 -9.23 35.74 21.21
N ILE A 250 -8.35 36.74 21.05
CA ILE A 250 -7.25 37.00 21.97
C ILE A 250 -7.70 37.99 23.05
N GLU A 251 -7.52 37.61 24.32
CA GLU A 251 -7.62 38.54 25.45
C GLU A 251 -6.30 38.65 26.20
N PRO A 252 -5.86 39.86 26.56
CA PRO A 252 -4.73 40.03 27.45
C PRO A 252 -5.07 39.56 28.86
N VAL A 253 -4.22 38.68 29.41
CA VAL A 253 -4.24 38.35 30.83
C VAL A 253 -3.42 39.40 31.56
N TYR A 254 -4.07 40.14 32.46
CA TYR A 254 -3.42 41.14 33.30
C TYR A 254 -3.20 40.62 34.71
N GLU A 255 -2.05 40.97 35.30
CA GLU A 255 -1.82 40.91 36.74
C GLU A 255 -1.75 42.33 37.31
N THR A 256 -2.38 42.55 38.47
CA THR A 256 -2.35 43.85 39.14
C THR A 256 -1.15 43.96 40.08
N TYR A 257 -0.43 45.06 39.97
CA TYR A 257 0.69 45.44 40.82
C TYR A 257 0.34 46.73 41.56
N ARG A 258 0.69 46.79 42.86
CA ARG A 258 0.67 47.98 43.69
C ARG A 258 2.07 48.60 43.76
N VAL A 259 2.15 49.91 43.79
CA VAL A 259 3.40 50.64 44.08
C VAL A 259 3.64 50.62 45.59
N LEU A 260 4.61 49.82 46.02
CA LEU A 260 5.14 49.85 47.38
C LEU A 260 6.24 50.92 47.47
N ARG A 261 6.15 51.79 48.48
CA ARG A 261 7.20 52.75 48.81
C ARG A 261 8.13 52.15 49.86
N ILE A 262 9.43 52.12 49.56
CA ILE A 262 10.47 51.68 50.48
C ILE A 262 11.40 52.86 50.76
N PHE A 263 11.43 53.31 52.01
CA PHE A 263 12.30 54.39 52.47
C PHE A 263 13.59 53.79 53.04
N LEU A 264 14.72 54.07 52.38
CA LEU A 264 16.03 53.69 52.86
C LEU A 264 16.70 54.89 53.54
N TYR A 265 16.93 54.76 54.85
CA TYR A 265 17.77 55.68 55.63
C TYR A 265 19.12 55.00 55.86
N SER A 266 20.13 55.36 55.06
CA SER A 266 21.46 54.75 55.07
C SER A 266 22.50 55.75 54.56
N PRO A 267 23.77 55.68 54.99
CA PRO A 267 24.88 56.45 54.40
C PRO A 267 25.11 56.16 52.90
N GLU A 268 24.78 54.95 52.44
CA GLU A 268 24.94 54.50 51.05
C GLU A 268 23.79 53.60 50.61
N GLY A 269 23.61 53.44 49.29
CA GLY A 269 22.57 52.54 48.74
C GLY A 269 22.84 51.08 49.09
N VAL A 270 21.80 50.31 49.38
CA VAL A 270 21.90 48.94 49.90
C VAL A 270 21.15 47.96 48.97
N PRO A 271 21.77 46.82 48.57
CA PRO A 271 21.04 45.74 47.92
C PRO A 271 20.10 45.07 48.92
N VAL A 272 18.82 45.05 48.61
CA VAL A 272 17.75 44.44 49.41
C VAL A 272 16.93 43.54 48.50
N TYR A 273 16.62 42.31 48.95
CA TYR A 273 15.79 41.40 48.17
C TYR A 273 14.32 41.66 48.49
N VAL A 274 13.52 42.01 47.49
CA VAL A 274 12.07 42.17 47.60
C VAL A 274 11.41 41.02 46.84
N ASN A 275 10.67 40.17 47.55
CA ASN A 275 10.08 38.93 47.05
C ASN A 275 11.10 38.03 46.32
N GLY A 276 12.33 37.99 46.82
CA GLY A 276 13.44 37.21 46.26
C GLY A 276 14.19 37.85 45.09
N ALA A 277 13.74 39.01 44.58
CA ALA A 277 14.46 39.76 43.56
C ALA A 277 15.38 40.82 44.19
N GLU A 278 16.68 40.79 43.89
CA GLU A 278 17.63 41.79 44.36
C GLU A 278 17.29 43.17 43.78
N LYS A 279 17.16 44.17 44.65
CA LYS A 279 16.97 45.56 44.28
C LYS A 279 17.97 46.43 45.03
N LEU A 280 18.87 47.08 44.29
CA LEU A 280 19.66 48.18 44.85
C LEU A 280 18.71 49.34 45.17
N LEU A 281 18.55 49.64 46.45
CA LEU A 281 17.76 50.77 46.92
C LEU A 281 18.66 52.01 47.05
N GLU A 282 18.21 53.12 46.49
CA GLU A 282 18.85 54.43 46.67
C GLU A 282 18.43 55.06 48.01
N VAL A 283 19.21 56.02 48.52
CA VAL A 283 18.88 56.70 49.78
C VAL A 283 17.64 57.58 49.58
N GLY A 284 16.60 57.40 50.39
CA GLY A 284 15.30 58.07 50.24
C GLY A 284 14.16 57.15 49.78
N GLU A 285 13.18 57.70 49.06
CA GLU A 285 11.99 56.98 48.59
C GLU A 285 12.29 56.13 47.33
N ASN A 286 12.16 54.82 47.46
CA ASN A 286 12.21 53.88 46.34
C ASN A 286 10.79 53.38 46.03
N ARG A 287 10.43 53.32 44.75
CA ARG A 287 9.15 52.76 44.30
C ARG A 287 9.36 51.39 43.69
N VAL A 288 8.75 50.38 44.31
CA VAL A 288 8.86 48.97 43.87
C VAL A 288 7.46 48.47 43.55
N LEU A 289 7.31 47.80 42.40
CA LEU A 289 6.04 47.18 42.02
C LEU A 289 5.94 45.80 42.65
N VAL A 290 4.91 45.59 43.46
CA VAL A 290 4.63 44.31 44.13
C VAL A 290 3.25 43.83 43.70
N LYS A 291 3.12 42.54 43.39
CA LYS A 291 1.86 41.94 42.94
C LYS A 291 0.80 42.00 44.05
N GLU A 292 -0.42 42.39 43.68
CA GLU A 292 -1.52 42.56 44.63
C GLU A 292 -1.96 41.19 45.17
N GLY A 293 -2.02 41.05 46.50
CA GLY A 293 -2.35 39.79 47.19
C GLY A 293 -1.18 38.85 47.46
N ASP A 294 0.00 39.08 46.89
CA ASP A 294 1.20 38.30 47.21
C ASP A 294 1.70 38.60 48.64
N ARG A 295 2.44 37.63 49.21
CA ARG A 295 3.25 37.88 50.40
C ARG A 295 4.37 38.84 50.05
N LEU A 296 4.52 39.89 50.85
CA LEU A 296 5.66 40.77 50.82
C LEU A 296 6.75 40.15 51.69
N SER A 297 7.92 39.89 51.12
CA SER A 297 9.13 39.46 51.81
C SER A 297 10.22 40.47 51.48
N VAL A 298 10.67 41.24 52.47
CA VAL A 298 11.80 42.16 52.32
C VAL A 298 12.95 41.63 53.17
N LEU A 299 13.98 41.14 52.51
CA LEU A 299 15.19 40.59 53.12
C LEU A 299 16.32 41.60 52.94
N ALA A 300 16.71 42.23 54.04
CA ALA A 300 17.75 43.25 54.09
C ALA A 300 18.98 42.69 54.83
N PRO A 301 20.21 42.87 54.31
CA PRO A 301 21.41 42.37 54.99
C PRO A 301 21.56 43.02 56.36
N ALA A 302 21.79 42.22 57.41
CA ALA A 302 21.92 42.74 58.77
C ALA A 302 23.17 43.60 58.96
N GLU A 303 24.20 43.35 58.15
CA GLU A 303 25.31 44.25 57.95
C GLU A 303 26.04 44.01 56.63
N ASN A 304 26.54 45.09 56.02
CA ASN A 304 27.49 45.07 54.91
C ASN A 304 28.88 45.49 55.42
N LEU A 305 29.84 45.73 54.52
CA LEU A 305 31.18 46.21 54.89
C LEU A 305 31.15 47.51 55.70
N ARG A 306 30.29 48.46 55.29
CA ARG A 306 30.25 49.81 55.83
C ARG A 306 29.12 50.08 56.82
N VAL A 307 27.97 49.43 56.65
CA VAL A 307 26.73 49.71 57.38
C VAL A 307 26.23 48.50 58.17
N ARG A 308 25.49 48.76 59.26
CA ARG A 308 24.75 47.77 60.05
C ARG A 308 23.29 48.17 60.12
N LEU A 309 22.39 47.20 59.95
CA LEU A 309 20.96 47.40 60.07
C LEU A 309 20.59 47.66 61.53
N GLU A 310 19.89 48.77 61.76
CA GLU A 310 19.32 49.13 63.07
C GLU A 310 17.88 48.64 63.19
N ASN A 311 17.06 48.90 62.16
CA ASN A 311 15.63 48.62 62.17
C ASN A 311 15.12 48.39 60.74
N ILE A 312 14.20 47.45 60.58
CA ILE A 312 13.38 47.26 59.38
C ILE A 312 11.94 47.06 59.83
N TYR A 313 11.04 47.90 59.32
CA TYR A 313 9.62 47.82 59.66
C TYR A 313 8.69 48.22 58.52
N ALA A 314 7.50 47.61 58.48
CA ALA A 314 6.40 48.05 57.64
C ALA A 314 5.47 48.97 58.42
N SER A 315 5.00 50.05 57.78
CA SER A 315 3.80 50.75 58.19
C SER A 315 2.59 50.12 57.50
N SER A 316 1.57 49.76 58.27
CA SER A 316 0.37 49.06 57.79
C SER A 316 -0.84 49.57 58.55
N HIS A 317 -1.64 50.47 57.95
CA HIS A 317 -2.93 50.90 58.53
C HIS A 317 -2.85 51.39 60.00
N GLY A 318 -1.79 52.11 60.36
CA GLY A 318 -1.54 52.60 61.73
C GLY A 318 -0.85 51.63 62.69
N LEU A 319 -0.51 50.42 62.23
CA LEU A 319 0.31 49.44 62.94
C LEU A 319 1.73 49.38 62.35
N THR A 320 2.71 49.05 63.19
CA THR A 320 4.10 48.80 62.77
C THR A 320 4.42 47.31 62.84
N ILE A 321 4.78 46.72 61.69
CA ILE A 321 5.26 45.34 61.62
C ILE A 321 6.78 45.39 61.70
N GLN A 322 7.38 44.91 62.79
CA GLN A 322 8.82 44.79 62.95
C GLN A 322 9.35 43.54 62.24
N GLY A 323 10.45 43.64 61.49
CA GLY A 323 11.09 42.49 60.87
C GLY A 323 11.85 41.63 61.88
N SER A 324 11.93 40.31 61.63
CA SER A 324 12.69 39.38 62.43
C SER A 324 14.15 39.32 61.98
N LYS A 325 15.09 39.41 62.93
CA LYS A 325 16.52 39.27 62.65
C LYS A 325 16.94 37.81 62.76
N HIS A 326 17.38 37.21 61.65
CA HIS A 326 17.80 35.81 61.57
C HIS A 326 19.22 35.73 61.02
N GLY A 327 20.21 35.63 61.92
CA GLY A 327 21.62 35.51 61.55
C GLY A 327 22.16 36.80 60.93
N GLU A 328 22.73 36.69 59.73
CA GLU A 328 23.36 37.78 58.97
C GLU A 328 22.35 38.64 58.18
N GLU A 329 21.05 38.36 58.27
CA GLU A 329 19.99 39.06 57.55
C GLU A 329 18.80 39.41 58.47
N ALA A 330 17.99 40.38 58.05
CA ALA A 330 16.70 40.66 58.65
C ALA A 330 15.59 40.52 57.61
N LEU A 331 14.54 39.80 58.00
CA LEU A 331 13.43 39.43 57.16
C LEU A 331 12.16 40.12 57.68
N LEU A 332 11.53 40.89 56.81
CA LEU A 332 10.21 41.47 57.03
C LEU A 332 9.21 40.73 56.14
N GLU A 333 8.38 39.89 56.76
CA GLU A 333 7.23 39.26 56.08
C GLU A 333 5.92 39.99 56.42
N ALA A 334 5.16 40.32 55.39
CA ALA A 334 3.82 40.89 55.49
C ALA A 334 2.96 40.45 54.29
N ARG A 335 1.72 40.94 54.20
CA ARG A 335 0.96 40.89 52.95
C ARG A 335 1.05 42.25 52.24
N ALA A 336 1.21 42.24 50.91
CA ALA A 336 1.42 43.47 50.14
C ALA A 336 0.17 44.39 50.06
N ASP A 337 -1.02 43.85 50.35
CA ASP A 337 -2.28 44.58 50.45
C ASP A 337 -2.38 45.44 51.73
N GLN A 338 -1.74 45.03 52.82
CA GLN A 338 -1.84 45.69 54.13
C GLN A 338 -0.76 46.75 54.38
N VAL A 339 0.39 46.66 53.71
CA VAL A 339 1.54 47.56 53.90
C VAL A 339 1.47 48.80 53.02
N ASP A 340 1.65 49.98 53.62
CA ASP A 340 1.60 51.28 52.93
C ASP A 340 2.99 51.84 52.61
N ALA A 341 3.99 51.51 53.44
CA ALA A 341 5.41 51.75 53.20
C ALA A 341 6.28 50.80 54.03
N VAL A 342 7.48 50.49 53.53
CA VAL A 342 8.55 49.84 54.31
C VAL A 342 9.61 50.89 54.62
N VAL A 343 10.14 50.87 55.84
CA VAL A 343 11.25 51.72 56.28
C VAL A 343 12.41 50.82 56.70
N ILE A 344 13.59 51.10 56.16
CA ILE A 344 14.83 50.36 56.45
C ILE A 344 15.87 51.38 56.90
N THR A 345 16.40 51.20 58.11
CA THR A 345 17.36 52.11 58.74
C THR A 345 18.67 51.41 59.02
N TYR A 346 19.75 51.97 58.48
CA TYR A 346 21.13 51.54 58.65
C TYR A 346 21.96 52.65 59.32
N SER A 347 22.84 52.27 60.24
CA SER A 347 23.91 53.14 60.74
C SER A 347 25.27 52.68 60.25
N GLU A 348 26.22 53.61 60.18
CA GLU A 348 27.60 53.32 59.78
C GLU A 348 28.32 52.49 60.87
N LYS A 349 29.04 51.45 60.46
CA LYS A 349 29.90 50.67 61.36
C LYS A 349 31.03 51.56 61.88
N ARG A 350 31.38 51.38 63.16
CA ARG A 350 32.48 52.13 63.78
C ARG A 350 33.77 51.99 62.95
N HIS A 351 34.38 53.13 62.61
CA HIS A 351 35.62 53.21 61.84
C HIS A 351 35.54 52.67 60.40
N ALA A 352 34.33 52.58 59.82
CA ALA A 352 34.15 52.27 58.40
C ALA A 352 34.79 53.32 57.47
N GLU A 353 35.11 54.51 57.98
CA GLU A 353 36.04 55.50 57.42
C GLU A 353 37.32 54.87 56.83
N LEU A 354 37.90 53.86 57.49
CA LEU A 354 39.10 53.16 57.02
C LEU A 354 38.90 52.47 55.67
N LEU A 355 37.68 52.03 55.34
CA LEU A 355 37.36 51.41 54.05
C LEU A 355 37.44 52.42 52.89
N GLY A 356 37.43 53.72 53.18
CA GLY A 356 37.68 54.78 52.21
C GLY A 356 39.15 54.95 51.80
N ILE A 357 40.10 54.28 52.47
CA ILE A 357 41.53 54.36 52.13
C ILE A 357 41.81 53.46 50.91
N PRO A 358 42.30 53.99 49.78
CA PRO A 358 42.55 53.19 48.57
C PRO A 358 43.53 52.04 48.83
N ILE A 359 43.26 50.88 48.20
CA ILE A 359 44.09 49.66 48.19
C ILE A 359 44.21 48.95 49.54
N VAL A 360 44.55 49.67 50.62
CA VAL A 360 44.83 49.10 51.95
C VAL A 360 43.68 49.19 52.94
N GLY A 361 42.62 49.96 52.66
CA GLY A 361 41.54 50.24 53.61
C GLY A 361 40.82 49.02 54.17
N PHE A 362 40.51 48.02 53.35
CA PHE A 362 39.93 46.75 53.81
C PHE A 362 40.87 45.96 54.73
N GLY A 363 42.17 45.94 54.41
CA GLY A 363 43.20 45.32 55.24
C GLY A 363 43.34 46.04 56.59
N LEU A 364 43.45 47.38 56.56
CA LEU A 364 43.52 48.20 57.77
C LEU A 364 42.27 48.04 58.64
N TYR A 365 41.07 48.01 58.05
CA TYR A 365 39.81 47.75 58.77
C TYR A 365 39.84 46.38 59.47
N LYS A 366 40.23 45.30 58.78
CA LYS A 366 40.31 43.95 59.37
C LYS A 366 41.39 43.81 60.43
N VAL A 367 42.55 44.46 60.25
CA VAL A 367 43.64 44.46 61.24
C VAL A 367 43.27 45.32 62.45
N ALA A 368 42.53 46.42 62.28
CA ALA A 368 41.97 47.21 63.37
C ALA A 368 40.92 46.42 64.17
N GLU A 369 39.99 45.75 63.49
CA GLU A 369 38.96 44.91 64.10
C GLU A 369 39.57 43.82 65.01
N LEU A 370 40.67 43.20 64.58
CA LEU A 370 41.46 42.29 65.41
C LEU A 370 42.22 43.01 66.52
N GLY A 371 42.82 44.17 66.25
CA GLY A 371 43.55 44.96 67.26
C GLY A 371 42.69 45.43 68.43
N TYR A 372 41.42 45.77 68.18
CA TYR A 372 40.45 46.15 69.22
C TYR A 372 39.96 44.99 70.11
N SER A 373 40.36 43.75 69.82
CA SER A 373 40.24 42.65 70.80
C SER A 373 41.33 42.67 71.88
N PHE A 374 42.39 43.47 71.68
CA PHE A 374 43.54 43.60 72.59
C PHE A 374 43.65 44.99 73.25
N ILE A 375 42.81 45.96 72.88
CA ILE A 375 42.83 47.36 73.37
C ILE A 375 41.40 47.80 73.71
N PRO A 376 41.16 48.63 74.74
CA PRO A 376 39.86 49.27 74.95
C PRO A 376 39.30 49.96 73.70
N LYS A 377 37.98 49.83 73.50
CA LYS A 377 37.23 50.18 72.27
C LYS A 377 37.10 51.69 71.98
N GLU A 378 37.87 52.51 72.69
CA GLU A 378 37.91 53.97 72.61
C GLU A 378 39.25 54.48 72.04
N ALA A 379 40.24 53.61 71.85
CA ALA A 379 41.51 53.96 71.23
C ALA A 379 41.35 54.32 69.74
N PRO A 380 42.22 55.16 69.15
CA PRO A 380 42.16 55.48 67.72
C PRO A 380 42.57 54.28 66.83
N PRO A 381 42.05 54.15 65.59
CA PRO A 381 42.22 52.91 64.81
C PRO A 381 43.66 52.55 64.47
N ALA A 382 44.55 53.54 64.33
CA ALA A 382 45.98 53.33 64.13
C ALA A 382 46.65 52.54 65.28
N ALA A 383 46.17 52.71 66.52
CA ALA A 383 46.71 51.99 67.68
C ALA A 383 46.34 50.49 67.63
N ALA A 384 45.10 50.18 67.25
CA ALA A 384 44.64 48.81 67.06
C ALA A 384 45.43 48.09 65.95
N VAL A 385 45.62 48.74 64.80
CA VAL A 385 46.42 48.18 63.69
C VAL A 385 47.87 47.91 64.11
N GLY A 386 48.48 48.82 64.87
CA GLY A 386 49.88 48.71 65.27
C GLY A 386 50.21 47.49 66.15
N ILE A 387 49.31 47.10 67.05
CA ILE A 387 49.53 45.94 67.93
C ILE A 387 49.51 44.62 67.14
N VAL A 388 48.62 44.46 66.18
CA VAL A 388 48.55 43.20 65.40
C VAL A 388 49.80 43.02 64.54
N LEU A 389 50.27 44.10 63.90
CA LEU A 389 51.47 44.04 63.05
C LEU A 389 52.73 43.68 63.84
N SER A 390 52.85 44.13 65.10
CA SER A 390 54.00 43.78 65.95
C SER A 390 54.03 42.29 66.34
N LEU A 391 52.86 41.67 66.51
CA LEU A 391 52.74 40.24 66.83
C LEU A 391 53.14 39.33 65.66
N PHE A 392 52.80 39.70 64.41
CA PHE A 392 53.15 38.89 63.24
C PHE A 392 54.66 38.90 62.91
N ALA A 393 55.36 40.00 63.21
CA ALA A 393 56.80 40.12 62.97
C ALA A 393 57.63 39.08 63.77
N ALA A 394 57.14 38.65 64.94
CA ALA A 394 57.84 37.69 65.80
C ALA A 394 57.82 36.24 65.26
N VAL A 395 56.86 35.87 64.40
CA VAL A 395 56.64 34.48 63.96
C VAL A 395 57.47 34.12 62.72
N ALA A 396 57.76 35.10 61.86
CA ALA A 396 58.45 34.88 60.57
C ALA A 396 59.90 34.39 60.69
N ALA A 397 60.55 34.58 61.86
CA ALA A 397 61.94 34.19 62.08
C ALA A 397 62.14 32.66 62.26
N GLY A 398 61.11 31.91 62.63
CA GLY A 398 61.26 30.50 63.06
C GLY A 398 61.18 29.45 61.93
N SER A 399 60.54 29.76 60.80
CA SER A 399 60.06 28.74 59.85
C SER A 399 61.07 28.34 58.75
N VAL A 400 62.14 29.11 58.54
CA VAL A 400 63.12 28.88 57.45
C VAL A 400 64.01 27.63 57.70
N LEU A 401 64.18 27.20 58.95
CA LEU A 401 65.11 26.13 59.34
C LEU A 401 64.60 24.69 59.11
N ALA A 402 63.28 24.48 58.96
CA ALA A 402 62.69 23.14 59.04
C ALA A 402 62.60 22.37 57.70
N TYR A 403 62.63 23.05 56.55
CA TYR A 403 62.11 22.47 55.29
C TYR A 403 63.05 21.52 54.53
N ARG A 404 64.30 21.30 54.97
CA ARG A 404 65.36 20.69 54.13
C ARG A 404 65.56 19.16 54.30
N LYS A 405 64.61 18.39 54.88
CA LYS A 405 64.94 17.02 55.36
C LYS A 405 63.92 15.87 55.18
N ALA A 406 62.91 15.94 54.32
CA ALA A 406 61.99 14.79 54.12
C ALA A 406 61.58 14.56 52.65
N SER A 407 62.00 13.42 52.10
CA SER A 407 61.52 12.86 50.83
C SER A 407 61.01 11.42 51.05
N ARG A 408 60.13 10.94 50.14
CA ARG A 408 59.69 9.53 49.86
C ARG A 408 58.36 8.99 50.47
N VAL A 409 57.47 8.57 49.54
CA VAL A 409 56.79 7.23 49.41
C VAL A 409 55.35 6.98 49.96
N SER A 410 54.37 6.91 49.01
CA SER A 410 53.17 6.02 48.77
C SER A 410 52.29 5.41 49.92
N VAL A 411 51.11 4.75 49.77
CA VAL A 411 50.54 3.76 48.78
C VAL A 411 48.98 3.60 48.87
N ALA A 412 48.30 3.07 47.81
CA ALA A 412 47.07 2.20 47.81
C ALA A 412 45.66 2.82 48.12
N ARG A 413 44.47 2.28 47.69
CA ARG A 413 44.00 1.18 46.78
C ARG A 413 42.45 1.26 46.55
N LEU A 414 41.92 0.50 45.55
CA LEU A 414 40.61 -0.21 45.44
C LEU A 414 39.58 0.11 44.30
N VAL A 415 39.08 -0.99 43.70
CA VAL A 415 38.24 -1.29 42.50
C VAL A 415 37.89 -2.82 42.60
N PRO A 416 36.83 -3.49 42.06
CA PRO A 416 35.87 -3.15 40.96
C PRO A 416 34.34 -3.47 41.11
N ARG A 417 33.55 -2.91 40.16
CA ARG A 417 32.40 -3.44 39.35
C ARG A 417 31.37 -4.49 39.86
N GLY A 418 30.10 -4.21 39.52
CA GLY A 418 29.04 -5.21 39.26
C GLY A 418 27.80 -4.60 38.53
N ALA A 419 27.12 -5.41 37.71
CA ALA A 419 25.80 -5.21 37.07
C ALA A 419 25.60 -4.13 35.96
N ILE A 420 25.72 -4.56 34.70
CA ILE A 420 24.91 -4.08 33.56
C ILE A 420 24.28 -5.31 32.90
N ALA A 421 22.96 -5.49 33.01
CA ALA A 421 22.11 -6.33 32.16
C ALA A 421 20.64 -6.12 32.57
N GLY A 422 19.77 -5.66 31.65
CA GLY A 422 18.31 -5.68 31.90
C GLY A 422 17.42 -4.56 31.31
N VAL A 423 17.97 -3.47 30.75
CA VAL A 423 17.14 -2.27 30.39
C VAL A 423 17.29 -1.81 28.92
N ILE A 424 18.04 -2.54 28.07
CA ILE A 424 18.24 -2.15 26.65
C ILE A 424 17.45 -3.03 25.66
N GLU A 425 16.77 -4.08 26.13
CA GLU A 425 16.03 -5.04 25.27
C GLU A 425 14.50 -4.84 25.29
N ALA A 426 14.03 -3.60 25.51
CA ALA A 426 12.61 -3.26 25.63
C ALA A 426 12.11 -2.15 24.68
N LEU A 427 12.95 -1.63 23.77
CA LEU A 427 12.63 -0.47 22.92
C LEU A 427 12.78 -0.69 21.40
N THR A 428 12.92 -1.93 20.94
CA THR A 428 12.98 -2.25 19.49
C THR A 428 12.21 -3.53 19.12
N SER A 429 10.88 -3.46 19.05
CA SER A 429 10.10 -4.40 18.22
C SER A 429 8.89 -3.70 17.57
N ARG A 430 8.59 -4.09 16.34
CA ARG A 430 7.66 -3.39 15.43
C ARG A 430 6.21 -3.87 15.60
N ARG A 431 5.26 -2.98 15.29
CA ARG A 431 3.86 -3.35 15.02
C ARG A 431 3.81 -4.38 13.89
N PRO A 432 3.05 -5.49 14.01
CA PRO A 432 2.77 -6.36 12.87
C PRO A 432 1.78 -5.68 11.90
N SER A 433 2.11 -5.72 10.61
CA SER A 433 1.31 -5.24 9.50
C SER A 433 0.20 -6.23 9.12
N ALA A 434 -0.67 -5.81 8.19
CA ALA A 434 -1.73 -6.64 7.59
C ALA A 434 -1.20 -7.99 7.06
N ARG A 435 -2.07 -9.00 7.07
CA ARG A 435 -1.80 -10.32 6.47
C ARG A 435 -1.73 -10.19 4.94
N PRO A 436 -0.66 -10.63 4.27
CA PRO A 436 -0.69 -10.91 2.85
C PRO A 436 -1.51 -12.19 2.57
N MET A 437 -2.03 -12.31 1.35
CA MET A 437 -2.72 -13.51 0.84
C MET A 437 -1.91 -14.78 1.09
N HIS A 438 -2.60 -15.86 1.46
CA HIS A 438 -2.09 -17.21 1.25
C HIS A 438 -2.40 -17.61 -0.20
N PRO A 439 -1.40 -17.76 -1.09
CA PRO A 439 -1.57 -18.65 -2.23
C PRO A 439 -1.80 -20.07 -1.71
N GLU A 440 -2.55 -20.88 -2.47
CA GLU A 440 -2.73 -22.31 -2.18
C GLU A 440 -1.39 -23.02 -1.96
N PRO A 441 -1.32 -24.03 -1.08
CA PRO A 441 -0.06 -24.72 -0.81
C PRO A 441 0.45 -25.45 -2.05
N SER A 442 1.49 -24.89 -2.66
CA SER A 442 2.32 -25.60 -3.64
C SER A 442 2.86 -26.89 -3.01
N PRO A 443 2.83 -28.03 -3.72
CA PRO A 443 3.31 -29.30 -3.18
C PRO A 443 4.80 -29.20 -2.86
N LYS A 444 5.17 -29.43 -1.59
CA LYS A 444 6.57 -29.45 -1.17
C LYS A 444 7.32 -30.64 -1.77
N PRO A 445 8.60 -30.50 -2.15
CA PRO A 445 9.29 -31.49 -2.94
C PRO A 445 9.69 -32.73 -2.11
N GLY A 446 9.09 -33.87 -2.45
CA GLY A 446 9.45 -35.20 -1.92
C GLY A 446 9.55 -36.30 -2.98
N GLY A 447 9.22 -36.00 -4.24
CA GLY A 447 9.29 -36.94 -5.37
C GLY A 447 9.09 -36.24 -6.71
N ARG A 448 9.61 -36.82 -7.79
CA ARG A 448 9.44 -36.29 -9.16
C ARG A 448 8.01 -36.54 -9.63
N LEU A 449 7.12 -35.57 -9.40
CA LEU A 449 5.76 -35.59 -9.92
C LEU A 449 5.80 -35.33 -11.44
N ARG A 450 5.27 -36.27 -12.23
CA ARG A 450 5.07 -36.13 -13.68
C ARG A 450 3.64 -35.74 -13.99
N LEU A 451 3.47 -34.94 -15.03
CA LEU A 451 2.17 -34.63 -15.60
C LEU A 451 1.75 -35.75 -16.55
N ARG A 452 0.51 -36.23 -16.40
CA ARG A 452 -0.05 -37.27 -17.27
C ARG A 452 -1.45 -36.90 -17.74
N ALA A 453 -1.65 -36.98 -19.04
CA ALA A 453 -2.93 -36.76 -19.71
C ALA A 453 -3.80 -38.03 -19.74
N PRO A 454 -5.14 -37.92 -19.81
CA PRO A 454 -6.00 -39.01 -20.24
C PRO A 454 -5.66 -39.40 -21.69
N SER A 455 -5.60 -40.71 -22.00
CA SER A 455 -5.24 -41.20 -23.34
C SER A 455 -6.17 -40.67 -24.44
N TYR A 456 -7.47 -40.66 -24.18
CA TYR A 456 -8.49 -40.10 -25.08
C TYR A 456 -8.20 -38.65 -25.52
N VAL A 457 -7.75 -37.80 -24.59
CA VAL A 457 -7.42 -36.39 -24.85
C VAL A 457 -6.14 -36.29 -25.69
N ALA A 458 -5.13 -37.10 -25.38
CA ALA A 458 -3.88 -37.15 -26.16
C ALA A 458 -4.11 -37.63 -27.61
N ASP A 459 -4.93 -38.67 -27.79
CA ASP A 459 -5.21 -39.27 -29.11
C ASP A 459 -6.02 -38.32 -30.02
N LYS A 460 -7.03 -37.60 -29.47
CA LYS A 460 -7.79 -36.57 -30.22
C LYS A 460 -6.92 -35.37 -30.59
N LEU A 461 -6.05 -34.89 -29.70
CA LEU A 461 -5.14 -33.76 -29.98
C LEU A 461 -4.11 -34.09 -31.06
N ALA A 462 -3.57 -35.31 -31.09
CA ALA A 462 -2.65 -35.76 -32.14
C ALA A 462 -3.27 -35.72 -33.54
N GLN A 463 -4.59 -35.89 -33.65
CA GLN A 463 -5.34 -35.81 -34.92
C GLN A 463 -5.65 -34.36 -35.33
N LEU A 464 -5.81 -33.45 -34.37
CA LEU A 464 -6.26 -32.06 -34.59
C LEU A 464 -5.12 -31.04 -34.76
N MET A 465 -3.90 -31.38 -34.34
CA MET A 465 -2.73 -30.48 -34.38
C MET A 465 -1.55 -30.97 -35.28
N PRO A 466 -1.74 -31.25 -36.59
CA PRO A 466 -0.64 -31.32 -37.54
C PRO A 466 0.08 -29.97 -37.72
N SER A 467 1.31 -29.99 -38.26
CA SER A 467 2.09 -28.79 -38.56
C SER A 467 1.42 -27.85 -39.59
N THR A 468 1.78 -26.58 -39.51
CA THR A 468 1.14 -25.41 -40.14
C THR A 468 1.05 -25.45 -41.68
N SER A 469 -0.11 -25.04 -42.24
CA SER A 469 -0.23 -23.75 -42.96
C SER A 469 -1.60 -23.50 -43.64
N ARG A 470 -1.87 -22.21 -43.90
CA ARG A 470 -2.79 -21.57 -44.87
C ARG A 470 -4.30 -21.34 -44.60
N ASP A 471 -4.56 -20.06 -44.29
CA ASP A 471 -5.28 -19.05 -45.10
C ASP A 471 -6.83 -18.93 -45.17
N ASN A 472 -7.27 -17.67 -44.97
CA ASN A 472 -8.54 -17.01 -45.36
C ASN A 472 -9.84 -17.36 -44.59
N GLY A 473 -10.74 -16.41 -44.26
CA GLY A 473 -10.69 -14.94 -44.33
C GLY A 473 -12.08 -14.24 -44.13
N LEU A 474 -12.05 -12.91 -43.89
CA LEU A 474 -13.10 -11.88 -44.12
C LEU A 474 -14.37 -11.72 -43.23
N ALA A 475 -14.55 -10.44 -42.82
CA ALA A 475 -15.78 -9.62 -42.76
C ALA A 475 -16.74 -9.68 -41.54
N ALA A 476 -17.51 -8.59 -41.37
CA ALA A 476 -18.23 -8.18 -40.14
C ALA A 476 -19.65 -7.66 -40.41
N ALA A 477 -20.53 -7.61 -39.38
CA ALA A 477 -21.64 -6.63 -39.23
C ALA A 477 -22.40 -6.74 -37.88
N GLU A 478 -23.03 -5.63 -37.48
CA GLU A 478 -23.98 -5.36 -36.37
C GLU A 478 -25.37 -6.01 -36.60
N ALA A 479 -26.41 -6.05 -35.73
CA ALA A 479 -26.74 -5.73 -34.31
C ALA A 479 -28.12 -6.43 -34.02
N PRO A 480 -29.07 -5.88 -33.22
CA PRO A 480 -29.11 -5.64 -31.77
C PRO A 480 -29.88 -6.75 -31.00
N GLN A 481 -30.00 -6.66 -29.67
CA GLN A 481 -30.97 -7.45 -28.90
C GLN A 481 -31.75 -6.61 -27.88
N THR A 482 -33.08 -6.69 -27.92
CA THR A 482 -34.02 -6.25 -26.88
C THR A 482 -34.38 -7.42 -25.97
N PRO A 483 -34.37 -7.28 -24.63
CA PRO A 483 -34.83 -8.34 -23.73
C PRO A 483 -36.36 -8.41 -23.69
N VAL A 484 -36.89 -9.64 -23.72
CA VAL A 484 -38.31 -9.97 -23.51
C VAL A 484 -38.47 -10.44 -22.06
N LEU A 485 -39.58 -10.05 -21.42
CA LEU A 485 -39.93 -10.45 -20.04
C LEU A 485 -40.27 -11.94 -19.95
N TYR A 486 -39.83 -12.60 -18.87
CA TYR A 486 -40.25 -13.96 -18.50
C TYR A 486 -40.50 -14.06 -16.98
N GLU A 487 -41.62 -14.69 -16.59
CA GLU A 487 -41.88 -15.08 -15.20
C GLU A 487 -41.37 -16.51 -14.95
N PRO A 488 -40.56 -16.75 -13.90
CA PRO A 488 -40.11 -18.09 -13.55
C PRO A 488 -40.98 -18.74 -12.47
N THR A 489 -41.56 -19.90 -12.78
CA THR A 489 -41.63 -21.13 -11.94
C THR A 489 -42.57 -22.14 -12.61
N LEU A 490 -42.04 -23.26 -13.13
CA LEU A 490 -42.86 -24.37 -13.60
C LEU A 490 -43.43 -25.17 -12.42
N LYS A 491 -44.57 -25.81 -12.65
CA LYS A 491 -45.23 -26.71 -11.71
C LYS A 491 -44.87 -28.16 -12.03
N PRO A 492 -44.93 -29.09 -11.04
CA PRO A 492 -44.77 -30.53 -11.31
C PRO A 492 -45.74 -31.08 -12.39
N GLU A 493 -46.92 -30.46 -12.50
CA GLU A 493 -47.96 -30.70 -13.51
C GLU A 493 -47.44 -30.57 -14.96
N ASP A 494 -46.46 -29.70 -15.21
CA ASP A 494 -45.90 -29.45 -16.54
C ASP A 494 -44.99 -30.62 -17.00
N VAL A 495 -44.30 -31.28 -16.07
CA VAL A 495 -43.42 -32.44 -16.35
C VAL A 495 -44.25 -33.68 -16.67
N GLU A 496 -45.29 -33.94 -15.89
CA GLU A 496 -46.20 -35.07 -16.10
C GLU A 496 -46.96 -34.96 -17.44
N SER A 497 -47.42 -33.75 -17.79
CA SER A 497 -48.08 -33.50 -19.06
C SER A 497 -47.13 -33.57 -20.28
N PHE A 498 -45.85 -33.21 -20.11
CA PHE A 498 -44.82 -33.37 -21.14
C PHE A 498 -44.49 -34.85 -21.42
N MET A 499 -44.24 -35.65 -20.37
CA MET A 499 -43.97 -37.08 -20.52
C MET A 499 -45.12 -37.79 -21.22
N LYS A 500 -46.36 -37.50 -20.79
CA LYS A 500 -47.57 -38.02 -21.43
C LYS A 500 -47.71 -37.61 -22.90
N ALA A 501 -47.40 -36.36 -23.25
CA ALA A 501 -47.44 -35.90 -24.63
C ALA A 501 -46.45 -36.66 -25.53
N ILE A 502 -45.26 -36.99 -25.02
CA ILE A 502 -44.26 -37.79 -25.72
C ILE A 502 -44.71 -39.25 -25.90
N GLU A 503 -45.23 -39.88 -24.84
CA GLU A 503 -45.72 -41.28 -24.88
C GLU A 503 -46.90 -41.45 -25.85
N GLU A 504 -47.83 -40.51 -25.85
CA GLU A 504 -49.03 -40.55 -26.71
C GLU A 504 -48.78 -39.97 -28.12
N GLY A 505 -47.56 -39.50 -28.41
CA GLY A 505 -47.19 -38.88 -29.69
C GLY A 505 -47.94 -37.59 -30.02
N ARG A 506 -48.52 -36.92 -29.00
CA ARG A 506 -49.32 -35.69 -29.17
C ARG A 506 -48.43 -34.45 -29.16
N GLY A 507 -48.86 -33.43 -29.91
CA GLY A 507 -48.20 -32.12 -29.90
C GLY A 507 -48.60 -31.25 -28.70
N GLY A 508 -47.70 -30.36 -28.30
CA GLY A 508 -47.89 -29.42 -27.20
C GLY A 508 -46.76 -28.39 -27.15
N GLU A 509 -46.97 -27.30 -26.42
CA GLU A 509 -45.99 -26.22 -26.26
C GLU A 509 -45.48 -26.13 -24.83
N PHE A 510 -44.21 -26.50 -24.63
CA PHE A 510 -43.59 -26.64 -23.31
C PHE A 510 -42.36 -25.70 -23.17
N PRO A 511 -41.97 -25.31 -21.94
CA PRO A 511 -40.70 -24.61 -21.71
C PRO A 511 -39.48 -25.46 -22.05
N SER A 512 -38.47 -24.90 -22.74
CA SER A 512 -37.27 -25.65 -23.14
C SER A 512 -36.50 -26.25 -21.95
N SER A 513 -36.52 -25.57 -20.80
CA SER A 513 -35.85 -25.99 -19.57
C SER A 513 -36.36 -27.32 -19.00
N ILE A 514 -37.53 -27.82 -19.44
CA ILE A 514 -38.07 -29.13 -19.05
C ILE A 514 -37.11 -30.29 -19.38
N MET A 515 -36.30 -30.13 -20.43
CA MET A 515 -35.26 -31.09 -20.84
C MET A 515 -34.12 -31.24 -19.81
N GLN A 516 -33.99 -30.32 -18.86
CA GLN A 516 -33.02 -30.39 -17.74
C GLN A 516 -33.58 -31.13 -16.51
N LEU A 517 -34.90 -31.37 -16.45
CA LEU A 517 -35.58 -31.99 -15.31
C LEU A 517 -35.91 -33.47 -15.55
N ILE A 518 -35.94 -33.91 -16.81
CA ILE A 518 -36.11 -35.31 -17.19
C ILE A 518 -34.76 -36.03 -17.20
N ARG A 519 -34.76 -37.34 -16.95
CA ARG A 519 -33.59 -38.17 -17.21
C ARG A 519 -33.49 -38.40 -18.73
N LEU A 520 -32.40 -37.95 -19.34
CA LEU A 520 -32.13 -38.18 -20.77
C LEU A 520 -31.59 -39.59 -20.98
N ASP A 521 -32.47 -40.59 -21.02
CA ASP A 521 -32.15 -41.92 -21.54
C ASP A 521 -32.44 -42.05 -23.04
N GLU A 522 -31.87 -43.07 -23.68
CA GLU A 522 -31.96 -43.31 -25.13
C GLU A 522 -33.42 -43.44 -25.60
N GLU A 523 -34.28 -44.04 -24.78
CA GLU A 523 -35.70 -44.20 -25.06
C GLU A 523 -36.47 -42.86 -25.00
N THR A 524 -36.28 -42.07 -23.94
CA THR A 524 -36.96 -40.77 -23.78
C THR A 524 -36.48 -39.75 -24.80
N PHE A 525 -35.17 -39.71 -25.07
CA PHE A 525 -34.58 -38.78 -26.05
C PHE A 525 -35.09 -39.07 -27.47
N GLU A 526 -35.09 -40.33 -27.92
CA GLU A 526 -35.56 -40.67 -29.26
C GLU A 526 -37.09 -40.51 -29.41
N LYS A 527 -37.89 -40.79 -28.37
CA LYS A 527 -39.33 -40.46 -28.40
C LYS A 527 -39.58 -38.95 -28.52
N ALA A 528 -38.85 -38.12 -27.76
CA ALA A 528 -38.93 -36.66 -27.86
C ALA A 528 -38.53 -36.16 -29.27
N ARG A 529 -37.46 -36.74 -29.82
CA ARG A 529 -36.94 -36.45 -31.18
C ARG A 529 -37.94 -36.81 -32.28
N ALA A 530 -38.58 -37.98 -32.16
CA ALA A 530 -39.54 -38.52 -33.12
C ALA A 530 -40.89 -37.80 -33.09
N CYS A 531 -41.30 -37.23 -31.95
CA CYS A 531 -42.59 -36.55 -31.83
C CYS A 531 -42.68 -35.33 -32.77
N LYS A 532 -43.64 -35.36 -33.70
CA LYS A 532 -43.77 -34.32 -34.74
C LYS A 532 -44.35 -33.00 -34.24
N GLY A 533 -45.12 -33.02 -33.14
CA GLY A 533 -45.93 -31.90 -32.67
C GLY A 533 -45.37 -31.10 -31.49
N LEU A 534 -44.20 -31.46 -30.93
CA LEU A 534 -43.59 -30.69 -29.84
C LEU A 534 -43.12 -29.32 -30.32
N ARG A 535 -43.40 -28.29 -29.52
CA ARG A 535 -42.83 -26.95 -29.63
C ARG A 535 -42.24 -26.55 -28.28
N PHE A 536 -41.09 -25.89 -28.31
CA PHE A 536 -40.45 -25.40 -27.10
C PHE A 536 -40.45 -23.87 -27.10
N ARG A 537 -40.96 -23.27 -26.03
CA ARG A 537 -40.77 -21.83 -25.78
C ARG A 537 -39.41 -21.61 -25.12
N ARG A 538 -38.77 -20.49 -25.47
CA ARG A 538 -37.48 -20.06 -24.92
C ARG A 538 -37.57 -19.92 -23.41
N ASP A 539 -36.64 -20.56 -22.69
CA ASP A 539 -36.49 -20.43 -21.24
C ASP A 539 -34.99 -20.47 -20.92
N SER A 540 -34.48 -19.38 -20.34
CA SER A 540 -33.06 -19.23 -20.00
C SER A 540 -32.68 -19.86 -18.65
N THR A 541 -33.63 -20.46 -17.94
CA THR A 541 -33.43 -21.05 -16.61
C THR A 541 -32.47 -22.24 -16.68
N ILE A 542 -31.42 -22.20 -15.86
CA ILE A 542 -30.60 -23.37 -15.51
C ILE A 542 -31.14 -23.93 -14.18
N HIS A 543 -31.93 -25.01 -14.23
CA HIS A 543 -32.57 -25.58 -13.03
C HIS A 543 -31.55 -26.04 -11.99
N ALA A 544 -30.38 -26.50 -12.43
CA ALA A 544 -29.25 -26.91 -11.60
C ALA A 544 -28.71 -25.81 -10.66
N TYR A 545 -29.03 -24.53 -10.93
CA TYR A 545 -28.68 -23.35 -10.12
C TYR A 545 -29.90 -22.52 -9.66
N SER A 546 -31.11 -23.07 -9.74
CA SER A 546 -32.36 -22.39 -9.37
C SER A 546 -32.35 -21.87 -7.91
N ARG A 547 -31.69 -22.60 -7.02
CA ARG A 547 -31.49 -22.24 -5.61
C ARG A 547 -30.53 -21.06 -5.47
N GLU A 548 -29.41 -21.09 -6.16
CA GLU A 548 -28.36 -20.06 -6.14
C GLU A 548 -28.88 -18.75 -6.75
N ALA A 549 -29.65 -18.83 -7.85
CA ALA A 549 -30.36 -17.68 -8.43
C ALA A 549 -31.40 -17.08 -7.45
N SER A 550 -32.13 -17.93 -6.72
CA SER A 550 -33.10 -17.48 -5.70
C SER A 550 -32.44 -16.81 -4.49
N ILE A 551 -31.29 -17.34 -4.04
CA ILE A 551 -30.47 -16.71 -2.99
C ILE A 551 -29.99 -15.34 -3.47
N LEU A 552 -29.38 -15.27 -4.66
CA LEU A 552 -28.87 -14.03 -5.24
C LEU A 552 -30.00 -12.98 -5.43
N ALA A 553 -31.19 -13.40 -5.85
CA ALA A 553 -32.36 -12.53 -5.94
C ALA A 553 -32.77 -11.95 -4.58
N GLY A 554 -32.72 -12.76 -3.51
CA GLY A 554 -32.90 -12.29 -2.13
C GLY A 554 -31.91 -11.17 -1.78
N LEU A 555 -30.62 -11.36 -2.10
CA LEU A 555 -29.56 -10.38 -1.85
C LEU A 555 -29.73 -9.08 -2.65
N LEU A 556 -30.29 -9.13 -3.87
CA LEU A 556 -30.61 -7.94 -4.66
C LEU A 556 -31.72 -7.09 -4.01
N MET A 557 -32.67 -7.74 -3.34
CA MET A 557 -33.80 -7.09 -2.66
C MET A 557 -33.42 -6.50 -1.29
N GLU A 558 -32.28 -6.88 -0.70
CA GLU A 558 -31.76 -6.26 0.53
C GLU A 558 -31.40 -4.79 0.29
N ALA A 559 -32.01 -3.85 1.02
CA ALA A 559 -31.83 -2.41 0.78
C ALA A 559 -30.34 -1.98 0.85
N ASP A 560 -29.65 -2.35 1.93
CA ASP A 560 -28.28 -1.90 2.26
C ASP A 560 -27.16 -2.65 1.52
N ARG A 561 -27.51 -3.52 0.55
CA ARG A 561 -26.55 -4.31 -0.21
C ARG A 561 -26.41 -3.81 -1.66
N PRO A 562 -25.51 -2.86 -1.96
CA PRO A 562 -25.33 -2.35 -3.33
C PRO A 562 -24.57 -3.32 -4.25
N VAL A 563 -23.80 -4.27 -3.70
CA VAL A 563 -22.97 -5.22 -4.45
C VAL A 563 -23.20 -6.65 -3.96
N SER A 564 -23.33 -7.58 -4.89
CA SER A 564 -23.32 -9.02 -4.66
C SER A 564 -22.30 -9.68 -5.58
N TYR A 565 -21.64 -10.73 -5.09
CA TYR A 565 -20.63 -11.49 -5.82
C TYR A 565 -21.18 -12.86 -6.19
N LEU A 566 -20.89 -13.32 -7.40
CA LEU A 566 -21.22 -14.64 -7.89
C LEU A 566 -19.93 -15.28 -8.41
N TYR A 567 -19.53 -16.41 -7.82
CA TYR A 567 -18.22 -17.03 -8.08
C TYR A 567 -18.32 -18.54 -8.27
N GLY A 568 -17.26 -19.17 -8.78
CA GLY A 568 -17.30 -20.58 -9.20
C GLY A 568 -18.06 -20.79 -10.52
N GLY A 569 -18.31 -22.05 -10.89
CA GLY A 569 -18.89 -22.42 -12.18
C GLY A 569 -18.10 -21.92 -13.40
N ASP A 570 -18.70 -22.03 -14.59
CA ASP A 570 -18.22 -21.36 -15.80
C ASP A 570 -18.83 -19.94 -15.96
N GLU A 571 -18.24 -19.12 -16.84
CA GLU A 571 -18.63 -17.72 -17.05
C GLU A 571 -20.07 -17.57 -17.57
N ALA A 572 -20.49 -18.44 -18.49
CA ALA A 572 -21.84 -18.39 -19.07
C ALA A 572 -22.90 -18.82 -18.04
N SER A 573 -22.60 -19.84 -17.23
CA SER A 573 -23.39 -20.21 -16.05
C SER A 573 -23.54 -19.03 -15.09
N ARG A 574 -22.45 -18.31 -14.77
CA ARG A 574 -22.51 -17.12 -13.91
C ARG A 574 -23.38 -16.00 -14.49
N SER A 575 -23.25 -15.67 -15.79
CA SER A 575 -24.09 -14.65 -16.43
C SER A 575 -25.58 -15.03 -16.36
N ARG A 576 -25.91 -16.27 -16.76
CA ARG A 576 -27.29 -16.78 -16.77
C ARG A 576 -27.92 -16.82 -15.37
N VAL A 577 -27.16 -17.15 -14.33
CA VAL A 577 -27.64 -17.10 -12.94
C VAL A 577 -27.85 -15.65 -12.46
N ALA A 578 -26.96 -14.72 -12.82
CA ALA A 578 -27.13 -13.30 -12.50
C ALA A 578 -28.35 -12.67 -13.19
N GLU A 579 -28.59 -13.01 -14.46
CA GLU A 579 -29.76 -12.61 -15.24
C GLU A 579 -31.06 -13.20 -14.66
N ALA A 580 -31.05 -14.49 -14.31
CA ALA A 580 -32.17 -15.16 -13.65
C ALA A 580 -32.49 -14.54 -12.28
N ALA A 581 -31.47 -14.24 -11.47
CA ALA A 581 -31.64 -13.59 -10.17
C ALA A 581 -32.25 -12.19 -10.29
N ALA A 582 -31.80 -11.40 -11.27
CA ALA A 582 -32.40 -10.09 -11.56
C ALA A 582 -33.86 -10.22 -12.02
N SER A 583 -34.19 -11.26 -12.81
CA SER A 583 -35.57 -11.54 -13.23
C SER A 583 -36.48 -11.93 -12.05
N ILE A 584 -36.00 -12.82 -11.16
CA ILE A 584 -36.72 -13.21 -9.93
C ILE A 584 -36.96 -11.99 -9.02
N ALA A 585 -35.96 -11.10 -8.91
CA ALA A 585 -36.08 -9.83 -8.18
C ALA A 585 -36.92 -8.77 -8.92
N ARG A 586 -37.43 -9.06 -10.13
CA ARG A 586 -38.18 -8.15 -11.02
C ARG A 586 -37.44 -6.85 -11.36
N MET A 587 -36.12 -6.92 -11.48
CA MET A 587 -35.26 -5.79 -11.79
C MET A 587 -34.72 -5.87 -13.23
N VAL A 588 -34.78 -4.75 -13.96
CA VAL A 588 -34.11 -4.63 -15.27
C VAL A 588 -32.60 -4.67 -15.06
N HIS A 589 -31.92 -5.57 -15.76
CA HIS A 589 -30.46 -5.71 -15.70
C HIS A 589 -29.77 -5.17 -16.97
N LYS A 590 -28.46 -4.90 -16.87
CA LYS A 590 -27.59 -4.62 -18.01
C LYS A 590 -26.17 -5.14 -17.74
N THR A 591 -25.59 -5.85 -18.70
CA THR A 591 -24.21 -6.37 -18.61
C THR A 591 -23.20 -5.34 -19.12
N VAL A 592 -22.09 -5.19 -18.40
CA VAL A 592 -21.00 -4.23 -18.66
C VAL A 592 -19.66 -4.90 -18.34
N GLU A 593 -18.84 -5.19 -19.34
CA GLU A 593 -17.60 -5.97 -19.14
C GLU A 593 -16.59 -5.24 -18.23
N ASP A 594 -16.24 -4.00 -18.57
CA ASP A 594 -15.45 -3.10 -17.72
C ASP A 594 -16.33 -1.97 -17.18
N LEU A 595 -16.80 -2.12 -15.93
CA LEU A 595 -17.62 -1.12 -15.25
C LEU A 595 -16.82 0.15 -14.92
N GLU A 596 -15.54 0.03 -14.58
CA GLU A 596 -14.73 1.17 -14.16
C GLU A 596 -14.38 2.06 -15.36
N GLY A 597 -13.97 1.46 -16.48
CA GLY A 597 -13.76 2.14 -17.76
C GLY A 597 -15.05 2.77 -18.29
N ALA A 598 -16.20 2.08 -18.19
CA ALA A 598 -17.49 2.63 -18.59
C ALA A 598 -17.89 3.86 -17.75
N VAL A 599 -17.66 3.84 -16.43
CA VAL A 599 -17.91 4.99 -15.53
C VAL A 599 -16.96 6.16 -15.83
N LYS A 600 -15.67 5.88 -16.10
CA LYS A 600 -14.69 6.88 -16.54
C LYS A 600 -15.07 7.52 -17.88
N ALA A 601 -15.51 6.73 -18.86
CA ALA A 601 -15.97 7.23 -20.16
C ALA A 601 -17.27 8.04 -20.04
N ALA A 602 -18.18 7.66 -19.13
CA ALA A 602 -19.48 8.31 -18.95
C ALA A 602 -19.42 9.69 -18.25
N SER A 603 -18.27 10.12 -17.72
CA SER A 603 -18.12 11.47 -17.12
C SER A 603 -16.76 12.11 -17.34
N LYS A 604 -16.77 13.36 -17.82
CA LYS A 604 -15.56 14.20 -17.99
C LYS A 604 -14.91 14.65 -16.66
N SER A 605 -15.56 14.42 -15.53
CA SER A 605 -15.06 14.73 -14.19
C SER A 605 -15.62 13.72 -13.19
N LEU A 606 -14.75 13.14 -12.37
CA LEU A 606 -15.08 12.22 -11.28
C LEU A 606 -14.46 12.74 -9.98
N ARG A 607 -14.99 13.87 -9.47
CA ARG A 607 -14.45 14.56 -8.28
C ARG A 607 -15.34 14.38 -7.05
N ARG A 608 -16.65 14.30 -7.22
CA ARG A 608 -17.64 14.12 -6.14
C ARG A 608 -18.41 12.82 -6.32
N LEU A 609 -18.95 12.28 -5.23
CA LEU A 609 -19.74 11.04 -5.26
C LEU A 609 -20.99 11.16 -6.17
N GLU A 610 -21.56 12.37 -6.27
CA GLU A 610 -22.65 12.71 -7.21
C GLU A 610 -22.24 12.58 -8.69
N ASP A 611 -20.96 12.79 -9.03
CA ASP A 611 -20.47 12.62 -10.39
C ASP A 611 -20.45 11.13 -10.77
N TYR A 612 -19.98 10.28 -9.86
CA TYR A 612 -20.04 8.81 -9.98
C TYR A 612 -21.50 8.33 -10.08
N GLY A 613 -22.41 8.86 -9.26
CA GLY A 613 -23.84 8.51 -9.32
C GLY A 613 -24.50 8.90 -10.66
N ARG A 614 -24.16 10.07 -11.22
CA ARG A 614 -24.62 10.49 -12.55
C ARG A 614 -24.00 9.65 -13.67
N ALA A 615 -22.72 9.28 -13.56
CA ALA A 615 -22.05 8.39 -14.49
C ALA A 615 -22.70 6.99 -14.49
N LEU A 616 -22.92 6.41 -13.30
CA LEU A 616 -23.57 5.11 -13.14
C LEU A 616 -24.98 5.07 -13.71
N ARG A 617 -25.81 6.10 -13.48
CA ARG A 617 -27.16 6.18 -14.09
C ARG A 617 -27.10 6.21 -15.63
N ARG A 618 -26.07 6.83 -16.24
CA ARG A 618 -25.85 6.79 -17.70
C ARG A 618 -25.40 5.40 -18.16
N VAL A 619 -24.47 4.78 -17.45
CA VAL A 619 -23.98 3.42 -17.76
C VAL A 619 -25.11 2.40 -17.66
N ALA A 620 -25.91 2.45 -16.61
CA ALA A 620 -27.08 1.60 -16.39
C ALA A 620 -28.22 1.85 -17.40
N ALA A 621 -28.36 3.08 -17.91
CA ALA A 621 -29.35 3.44 -18.93
C ALA A 621 -30.81 3.04 -18.56
N GLY A 622 -31.16 3.11 -17.28
CA GLY A 622 -32.47 2.71 -16.75
C GLY A 622 -32.51 1.31 -16.12
N ALA A 623 -31.45 0.51 -16.22
CA ALA A 623 -31.33 -0.74 -15.47
C ALA A 623 -31.19 -0.49 -13.96
N GLY A 624 -31.86 -1.31 -13.16
CA GLY A 624 -31.70 -1.36 -11.70
C GLY A 624 -30.55 -2.28 -11.25
N VAL A 625 -30.10 -3.19 -12.11
CA VAL A 625 -28.98 -4.11 -11.86
C VAL A 625 -27.91 -3.94 -12.95
N LEU A 626 -26.65 -3.84 -12.56
CA LEU A 626 -25.49 -3.92 -13.43
C LEU A 626 -24.75 -5.24 -13.20
N ILE A 627 -24.54 -6.02 -14.26
CA ILE A 627 -23.74 -7.27 -14.21
C ILE A 627 -22.35 -6.95 -14.77
N THR A 628 -21.27 -7.27 -14.06
CA THR A 628 -19.91 -6.91 -14.48
C THR A 628 -18.87 -8.01 -14.25
N LYS A 629 -17.81 -7.98 -15.08
CA LYS A 629 -16.63 -8.86 -15.00
C LYS A 629 -15.41 -8.16 -14.38
N SER A 630 -15.55 -6.90 -13.94
CA SER A 630 -14.48 -6.17 -13.26
C SER A 630 -14.04 -6.90 -11.99
N VAL A 631 -12.76 -7.27 -11.92
CA VAL A 631 -12.16 -8.06 -10.82
C VAL A 631 -12.28 -7.37 -9.46
N ASP A 632 -12.24 -6.03 -9.45
CA ASP A 632 -12.53 -5.18 -8.29
C ASP A 632 -13.44 -4.03 -8.71
N VAL A 633 -14.31 -3.56 -7.80
CA VAL A 633 -15.17 -2.39 -8.00
C VAL A 633 -14.76 -1.29 -7.02
N ASP A 634 -14.37 -0.12 -7.52
CA ASP A 634 -13.92 1.03 -6.70
C ASP A 634 -14.96 1.39 -5.62
N SER A 635 -14.52 1.63 -4.39
CA SER A 635 -15.38 1.94 -3.24
C SER A 635 -16.32 3.15 -3.45
N LYS A 636 -15.92 4.12 -4.27
CA LYS A 636 -16.76 5.26 -4.69
C LYS A 636 -17.84 4.84 -5.69
N ILE A 637 -17.57 3.87 -6.56
CA ILE A 637 -18.58 3.25 -7.44
C ILE A 637 -19.61 2.51 -6.57
N ILE A 638 -19.17 1.73 -5.58
CA ILE A 638 -20.05 1.04 -4.63
C ILE A 638 -20.95 2.02 -3.86
N ALA A 639 -20.36 3.06 -3.26
CA ALA A 639 -21.10 4.09 -2.53
C ALA A 639 -22.05 4.89 -3.43
N ALA A 640 -21.64 5.20 -4.67
CA ALA A 640 -22.48 5.88 -5.63
C ALA A 640 -23.63 5.00 -6.17
N ALA A 641 -23.42 3.68 -6.28
CA ALA A 641 -24.46 2.72 -6.67
C ALA A 641 -25.57 2.66 -5.61
N SER A 642 -25.19 2.61 -4.32
CA SER A 642 -26.13 2.71 -3.19
C SER A 642 -26.98 3.98 -3.26
N LEU A 643 -26.35 5.16 -3.40
CA LEU A 643 -27.07 6.44 -3.56
C LEU A 643 -27.88 6.54 -4.86
N ALA A 644 -27.51 5.79 -5.90
CA ALA A 644 -28.23 5.77 -7.16
C ALA A 644 -29.43 4.81 -7.16
N GLY A 645 -29.54 3.92 -6.17
CA GLY A 645 -30.52 2.82 -6.16
C GLY A 645 -30.18 1.69 -7.15
N ILE A 646 -28.91 1.58 -7.55
CA ILE A 646 -28.43 0.59 -8.54
C ILE A 646 -27.73 -0.54 -7.78
N LYS A 647 -28.08 -1.78 -8.10
CA LYS A 647 -27.41 -3.00 -7.61
C LYS A 647 -26.34 -3.43 -8.60
N ILE A 648 -25.23 -3.98 -8.12
CA ILE A 648 -24.15 -4.51 -8.95
C ILE A 648 -23.96 -6.00 -8.62
N ILE A 649 -23.93 -6.84 -9.65
CA ILE A 649 -23.51 -8.24 -9.57
C ILE A 649 -22.12 -8.36 -10.20
N VAL A 650 -21.14 -8.78 -9.42
CA VAL A 650 -19.78 -9.04 -9.90
C VAL A 650 -19.62 -10.53 -10.16
N LEU A 651 -19.27 -10.87 -11.41
CA LEU A 651 -18.94 -12.23 -11.84
C LEU A 651 -17.45 -12.46 -11.56
N SER A 652 -17.14 -13.21 -10.50
CA SER A 652 -15.76 -13.41 -10.03
C SER A 652 -15.24 -14.81 -10.35
N ASP A 653 -13.99 -14.89 -10.80
CA ASP A 653 -13.23 -16.16 -10.89
C ASP A 653 -12.62 -16.59 -9.54
N VAL A 654 -12.62 -15.70 -8.54
CA VAL A 654 -12.07 -15.93 -7.20
C VAL A 654 -13.20 -16.05 -6.18
N GLU A 655 -13.04 -16.91 -5.17
CA GLU A 655 -13.95 -16.99 -4.03
C GLU A 655 -13.96 -15.67 -3.23
N VAL A 656 -15.16 -15.14 -2.98
CA VAL A 656 -15.37 -13.88 -2.26
C VAL A 656 -16.27 -14.13 -1.06
N ASP A 657 -15.82 -13.72 0.13
CA ASP A 657 -16.57 -13.84 1.37
C ASP A 657 -17.98 -13.22 1.24
N GLY A 658 -19.00 -14.02 1.54
CA GLY A 658 -20.41 -13.62 1.44
C GLY A 658 -20.98 -13.54 0.02
N GLY A 659 -20.22 -13.95 -1.01
CA GLY A 659 -20.73 -14.20 -2.36
C GLY A 659 -21.56 -15.49 -2.46
N VAL A 660 -22.18 -15.71 -3.62
CA VAL A 660 -22.91 -16.93 -3.95
C VAL A 660 -21.98 -17.87 -4.74
N PRO A 661 -21.69 -19.09 -4.24
CA PRO A 661 -20.88 -20.07 -4.97
C PRO A 661 -21.73 -20.86 -5.97
N LEU A 662 -21.23 -21.01 -7.20
CA LEU A 662 -21.68 -22.00 -8.17
C LEU A 662 -20.76 -23.23 -8.14
N ARG A 663 -21.36 -24.40 -7.94
CA ARG A 663 -20.69 -25.70 -8.11
C ARG A 663 -20.40 -25.99 -9.58
N GLU A 664 -19.54 -26.96 -9.84
CA GLU A 664 -19.42 -27.53 -11.20
C GLU A 664 -20.68 -28.37 -11.53
N LEU A 665 -21.06 -28.36 -12.82
CA LEU A 665 -22.18 -29.14 -13.35
C LEU A 665 -21.72 -30.56 -13.69
N SER A 666 -22.59 -31.55 -13.51
CA SER A 666 -22.33 -32.91 -14.00
C SER A 666 -22.50 -32.99 -15.53
N GLU A 667 -21.97 -34.05 -16.14
CA GLU A 667 -22.15 -34.31 -17.57
C GLU A 667 -23.62 -34.56 -17.93
N GLU A 668 -24.38 -35.19 -17.02
CA GLU A 668 -25.84 -35.37 -17.16
C GLU A 668 -26.58 -34.02 -17.16
N GLU A 669 -26.18 -33.08 -16.31
CA GLU A 669 -26.76 -31.73 -16.25
C GLU A 669 -26.39 -30.90 -17.48
N LEU A 670 -25.13 -30.99 -17.95
CA LEU A 670 -24.68 -30.35 -19.20
C LEU A 670 -25.41 -30.93 -20.42
N ALA A 671 -25.67 -32.24 -20.47
CA ALA A 671 -26.49 -32.87 -21.49
C ALA A 671 -27.94 -32.37 -21.45
N GLY A 672 -28.55 -32.24 -20.26
CA GLY A 672 -29.85 -31.63 -20.05
C GLY A 672 -29.94 -30.19 -20.55
N ILE A 673 -28.91 -29.38 -20.26
CA ILE A 673 -28.81 -27.99 -20.73
C ILE A 673 -28.66 -27.95 -22.24
N LEU A 674 -27.79 -28.76 -22.84
CA LEU A 674 -27.62 -28.83 -24.30
C LEU A 674 -28.92 -29.27 -25.00
N ALA A 675 -29.61 -30.28 -24.46
CA ALA A 675 -30.90 -30.70 -24.97
C ALA A 675 -31.93 -29.58 -24.91
N SER A 676 -31.96 -28.76 -23.85
CA SER A 676 -32.84 -27.57 -23.78
C SER A 676 -32.50 -26.50 -24.84
N MET A 677 -31.21 -26.27 -25.13
CA MET A 677 -30.78 -25.33 -26.18
C MET A 677 -31.14 -25.84 -27.59
N LEU A 678 -30.91 -27.13 -27.85
CA LEU A 678 -31.30 -27.77 -29.11
C LEU A 678 -32.82 -27.81 -29.27
N ALA A 679 -33.58 -27.91 -28.18
CA ALA A 679 -35.03 -27.89 -28.16
C ALA A 679 -35.58 -26.50 -28.55
N GLU A 680 -35.07 -25.43 -27.93
CA GLU A 680 -35.41 -24.04 -28.22
C GLU A 680 -35.18 -23.70 -29.71
N LYS A 681 -34.06 -24.15 -30.29
CA LYS A 681 -33.72 -23.90 -31.69
C LYS A 681 -34.34 -24.87 -32.69
N GLY A 682 -35.13 -25.86 -32.24
CA GLY A 682 -35.70 -26.91 -33.10
C GLY A 682 -34.68 -27.87 -33.71
N LEU A 683 -33.45 -27.92 -33.17
CA LEU A 683 -32.31 -28.68 -33.67
C LEU A 683 -32.24 -30.11 -33.11
N LEU A 684 -33.04 -30.48 -32.09
CA LEU A 684 -33.07 -31.83 -31.49
C LEU A 684 -33.08 -32.99 -32.51
N ARG A 685 -33.74 -32.81 -33.67
CA ARG A 685 -33.82 -33.86 -34.71
C ARG A 685 -32.49 -34.14 -35.41
N ARG A 686 -31.55 -33.19 -35.42
CA ARG A 686 -30.26 -33.24 -36.14
C ARG A 686 -29.13 -33.92 -35.36
N VAL A 687 -29.33 -34.24 -34.09
CA VAL A 687 -28.28 -34.67 -33.15
C VAL A 687 -28.71 -35.99 -32.50
N GLY A 688 -27.81 -36.97 -32.35
CA GLY A 688 -28.07 -38.19 -31.58
C GLY A 688 -27.70 -38.03 -30.10
N LEU A 689 -28.24 -38.86 -29.21
CA LEU A 689 -27.92 -38.79 -27.77
C LEU A 689 -26.41 -38.90 -27.51
N LYS A 690 -25.70 -39.76 -28.24
CA LYS A 690 -24.23 -39.90 -28.13
C LYS A 690 -23.46 -38.63 -28.50
N ASP A 691 -23.97 -37.84 -29.44
CA ASP A 691 -23.36 -36.57 -29.82
C ASP A 691 -23.60 -35.51 -28.72
N VAL A 692 -24.77 -35.56 -28.05
CA VAL A 692 -25.09 -34.73 -26.88
C VAL A 692 -24.21 -35.09 -25.69
N GLU A 693 -23.99 -36.39 -25.43
CA GLU A 693 -23.08 -36.89 -24.39
C GLU A 693 -21.62 -36.51 -24.69
N GLU A 694 -21.12 -36.68 -25.92
CA GLU A 694 -19.75 -36.27 -26.28
C GLU A 694 -19.58 -34.74 -26.16
N ALA A 695 -20.56 -33.94 -26.61
CA ALA A 695 -20.52 -32.49 -26.43
C ALA A 695 -20.58 -32.05 -24.96
N ALA A 696 -21.37 -32.74 -24.12
CA ALA A 696 -21.44 -32.49 -22.68
C ALA A 696 -20.12 -32.85 -21.97
N HIS A 697 -19.47 -33.94 -22.37
CA HIS A 697 -18.14 -34.33 -21.88
C HIS A 697 -17.05 -33.35 -22.34
N ILE A 698 -17.11 -32.83 -23.57
CA ILE A 698 -16.20 -31.76 -24.03
C ILE A 698 -16.41 -30.48 -23.20
N ALA A 699 -17.67 -30.13 -22.90
CA ALA A 699 -18.01 -28.99 -22.06
C ALA A 699 -17.52 -29.14 -20.61
N SER A 700 -17.61 -30.34 -20.01
CA SER A 700 -17.13 -30.60 -18.65
C SER A 700 -15.61 -30.42 -18.50
N MET A 701 -14.85 -30.71 -19.57
CA MET A 701 -13.39 -30.53 -19.61
C MET A 701 -12.91 -29.11 -19.98
N LEU A 702 -13.77 -28.27 -20.58
CA LEU A 702 -13.38 -26.99 -21.21
C LEU A 702 -14.12 -25.78 -20.61
N ARG A 703 -14.98 -25.12 -21.39
CA ARG A 703 -15.61 -23.83 -21.03
C ARG A 703 -17.07 -23.98 -20.56
N GLY A 704 -17.50 -25.19 -20.20
CA GLY A 704 -18.84 -25.43 -19.65
C GLY A 704 -19.94 -25.03 -20.63
N VAL A 705 -20.93 -24.26 -20.16
CA VAL A 705 -22.10 -23.88 -20.97
C VAL A 705 -21.72 -23.11 -22.24
N THR A 706 -20.62 -22.33 -22.23
CA THR A 706 -20.12 -21.62 -23.42
C THR A 706 -19.69 -22.58 -24.55
N THR A 707 -19.18 -23.77 -24.19
CA THR A 707 -18.85 -24.83 -25.15
C THR A 707 -20.12 -25.44 -25.77
N LEU A 708 -21.20 -25.57 -25.00
CA LEU A 708 -22.49 -26.05 -25.51
C LEU A 708 -23.11 -25.05 -26.51
N GLU A 709 -23.01 -23.75 -26.23
CA GLU A 709 -23.46 -22.69 -27.16
C GLU A 709 -22.69 -22.72 -28.48
N ALA A 710 -21.37 -22.92 -28.44
CA ALA A 710 -20.54 -23.10 -29.62
C ALA A 710 -20.96 -24.33 -30.44
N PHE A 711 -21.23 -25.47 -29.78
CA PHE A 711 -21.71 -26.68 -30.45
C PHE A 711 -23.06 -26.47 -31.14
N VAL A 712 -24.02 -25.83 -30.49
CA VAL A 712 -25.33 -25.50 -31.08
C VAL A 712 -25.16 -24.62 -32.33
N GLY A 713 -24.27 -23.63 -32.29
CA GLY A 713 -23.96 -22.76 -33.45
C GLY A 713 -23.21 -23.43 -34.60
N LEU A 714 -22.50 -24.54 -34.34
CA LEU A 714 -21.89 -25.39 -35.36
C LEU A 714 -22.93 -26.35 -35.96
N VAL A 715 -23.74 -27.00 -35.12
CA VAL A 715 -24.85 -27.89 -35.53
C VAL A 715 -25.90 -27.17 -36.37
N GLU A 716 -26.09 -25.86 -36.25
CA GLU A 716 -26.91 -25.10 -37.21
C GLU A 716 -26.41 -25.23 -38.65
N LYS A 717 -25.08 -25.22 -38.84
CA LYS A 717 -24.41 -25.08 -40.14
C LYS A 717 -23.94 -26.40 -40.74
N VAL A 718 -23.58 -27.36 -39.89
CA VAL A 718 -22.78 -28.56 -40.20
C VAL A 718 -23.46 -29.81 -39.59
N PRO A 719 -23.22 -31.05 -40.09
CA PRO A 719 -23.63 -32.29 -39.42
C PRO A 719 -23.00 -32.45 -38.02
N SER A 720 -23.60 -33.27 -37.14
CA SER A 720 -23.15 -33.37 -35.74
C SER A 720 -21.73 -33.94 -35.58
N ASP A 721 -21.32 -34.90 -36.43
CA ASP A 721 -20.01 -35.55 -36.36
C ASP A 721 -18.85 -34.63 -36.79
N GLU A 722 -19.10 -33.73 -37.76
CA GLU A 722 -18.15 -32.72 -38.20
C GLU A 722 -18.17 -31.51 -37.24
N ALA A 723 -19.35 -31.12 -36.74
CA ALA A 723 -19.49 -30.12 -35.68
C ALA A 723 -18.73 -30.50 -34.38
N LEU A 724 -18.69 -31.78 -33.99
CA LEU A 724 -17.89 -32.25 -32.84
C LEU A 724 -16.37 -32.12 -33.05
N LYS A 725 -15.87 -32.28 -34.28
CA LYS A 725 -14.45 -32.12 -34.63
C LYS A 725 -14.06 -30.64 -34.59
N ASP A 726 -14.89 -29.80 -35.19
CA ASP A 726 -14.70 -28.34 -35.18
C ASP A 726 -14.85 -27.75 -33.78
N LEU A 727 -15.75 -28.29 -32.95
CA LEU A 727 -15.91 -27.89 -31.55
C LEU A 727 -14.62 -28.09 -30.76
N TRP A 728 -14.03 -29.29 -30.82
CA TRP A 728 -12.75 -29.55 -30.17
C TRP A 728 -11.68 -28.55 -30.61
N ARG A 729 -11.59 -28.26 -31.91
CA ARG A 729 -10.61 -27.32 -32.46
C ARG A 729 -10.87 -25.89 -31.97
N SER A 730 -12.10 -25.39 -32.05
CA SER A 730 -12.44 -24.03 -31.64
C SER A 730 -12.28 -23.80 -30.14
N GLU A 731 -12.72 -24.77 -29.32
CA GLU A 731 -12.67 -24.66 -27.86
C GLU A 731 -11.25 -24.75 -27.31
N LEU A 732 -10.37 -25.58 -27.89
CA LEU A 732 -8.95 -25.61 -27.53
C LEU A 732 -8.26 -24.27 -27.87
N MET A 733 -8.56 -23.69 -29.05
CA MET A 733 -8.01 -22.38 -29.43
C MET A 733 -8.52 -21.24 -28.53
N ALA A 734 -9.79 -21.31 -28.08
CA ALA A 734 -10.38 -20.31 -27.19
C ALA A 734 -9.93 -20.47 -25.72
N THR A 735 -9.73 -21.70 -25.26
CA THR A 735 -9.25 -22.00 -23.89
C THR A 735 -7.78 -21.64 -23.73
N PHE A 736 -6.96 -21.82 -24.77
CA PHE A 736 -5.53 -21.50 -24.78
C PHE A 736 -5.24 -20.46 -25.87
N PRO A 737 -5.59 -19.17 -25.63
CA PRO A 737 -5.57 -18.15 -26.67
C PRO A 737 -4.15 -17.84 -27.18
N THR A 738 -3.13 -17.85 -26.31
CA THR A 738 -1.76 -17.56 -26.74
C THR A 738 -1.14 -18.74 -27.48
N HIS A 739 -0.24 -18.46 -28.43
CA HIS A 739 0.53 -19.50 -29.13
C HIS A 739 1.46 -20.26 -28.16
N VAL A 740 1.99 -19.58 -27.15
CA VAL A 740 2.81 -20.16 -26.09
C VAL A 740 2.03 -21.16 -25.24
N GLU A 741 0.84 -20.81 -24.75
CA GLU A 741 -0.01 -21.75 -24.02
C GLU A 741 -0.28 -23.02 -24.83
N ARG A 742 -0.60 -22.89 -26.13
CA ARG A 742 -0.86 -24.03 -27.02
C ARG A 742 0.37 -24.90 -27.26
N ALA A 743 1.54 -24.29 -27.50
CA ALA A 743 2.79 -25.01 -27.70
C ALA A 743 3.23 -25.76 -26.42
N VAL A 744 3.15 -25.09 -25.26
CA VAL A 744 3.50 -25.69 -23.96
C VAL A 744 2.50 -26.76 -23.55
N MET A 745 1.20 -26.55 -23.77
CA MET A 745 0.16 -27.58 -23.58
C MET A 745 0.45 -28.81 -24.44
N ALA A 746 0.63 -28.63 -25.76
CA ALA A 746 0.89 -29.75 -26.67
C ALA A 746 2.15 -30.53 -26.25
N GLU A 747 3.21 -29.85 -25.82
CA GLU A 747 4.43 -30.49 -25.34
C GLU A 747 4.25 -31.20 -23.98
N ILE A 748 3.47 -30.64 -23.05
CA ILE A 748 3.14 -31.29 -21.77
C ILE A 748 2.37 -32.60 -22.01
N LEU A 749 1.36 -32.55 -22.88
CA LEU A 749 0.52 -33.71 -23.18
C LEU A 749 1.29 -34.78 -23.99
N ARG A 750 2.27 -34.38 -24.81
CA ARG A 750 3.12 -35.27 -25.62
C ARG A 750 4.28 -35.90 -24.84
N SER A 751 5.01 -35.12 -24.05
CA SER A 751 6.25 -35.56 -23.38
C SER A 751 6.06 -35.99 -21.92
N CYS A 752 4.89 -35.74 -21.31
CA CYS A 752 4.60 -36.03 -19.90
C CYS A 752 5.74 -35.58 -18.93
N PRO A 753 6.15 -34.30 -18.99
CA PRO A 753 7.31 -33.78 -18.27
C PRO A 753 7.06 -33.74 -16.75
N THR A 754 8.11 -33.49 -15.96
CA THR A 754 7.90 -33.20 -14.54
C THR A 754 7.19 -31.86 -14.33
N TYR A 755 6.50 -31.70 -13.21
CA TYR A 755 5.81 -30.44 -12.86
C TYR A 755 6.76 -29.23 -12.90
N GLU A 756 7.99 -29.40 -12.39
CA GLU A 756 9.01 -28.34 -12.39
C GLU A 756 9.52 -28.02 -13.80
N GLU A 757 9.74 -29.02 -14.66
CA GLU A 757 10.10 -28.82 -16.07
C GLU A 757 8.99 -28.07 -16.83
N ALA A 758 7.73 -28.45 -16.61
CA ALA A 758 6.57 -27.81 -17.22
C ALA A 758 6.39 -26.36 -16.75
N LYS A 759 6.50 -26.12 -15.43
CA LYS A 759 6.46 -24.78 -14.84
C LYS A 759 7.59 -23.91 -15.38
N ALA A 760 8.82 -24.42 -15.40
CA ALA A 760 9.97 -23.68 -15.90
C ALA A 760 9.80 -23.29 -17.38
N LYS A 761 9.43 -24.23 -18.25
CA LYS A 761 9.16 -23.95 -19.68
C LYS A 761 8.07 -22.89 -19.86
N PHE A 762 6.95 -23.02 -19.14
CA PHE A 762 5.84 -22.07 -19.23
C PHE A 762 6.24 -20.66 -18.75
N VAL A 763 6.85 -20.56 -17.56
CA VAL A 763 7.24 -19.26 -16.97
C VAL A 763 8.29 -18.56 -17.83
N THR A 764 9.25 -19.30 -18.41
CA THR A 764 10.22 -18.75 -19.35
C THR A 764 9.53 -18.21 -20.61
N ALA A 765 8.65 -18.99 -21.23
CA ALA A 765 7.95 -18.57 -22.45
C ALA A 765 6.95 -17.42 -22.20
N MET A 766 6.33 -17.34 -21.02
CA MET A 766 5.48 -16.19 -20.65
C MET A 766 6.29 -14.92 -20.39
N ARG A 767 7.47 -15.01 -19.76
CA ARG A 767 8.40 -13.87 -19.58
C ARG A 767 8.91 -13.32 -20.91
N GLN A 768 9.01 -14.16 -21.95
CA GLN A 768 9.34 -13.72 -23.32
C GLN A 768 8.22 -12.87 -23.95
N LEU A 769 6.95 -13.15 -23.63
CA LEU A 769 5.79 -12.40 -24.15
C LEU A 769 5.42 -11.18 -23.31
N SER A 770 5.56 -11.25 -21.98
CA SER A 770 5.24 -10.15 -21.06
C SER A 770 6.22 -10.13 -19.89
N PRO A 771 7.31 -9.33 -19.96
CA PRO A 771 8.31 -9.23 -18.90
C PRO A 771 7.77 -8.68 -17.56
N ALA A 772 6.61 -8.02 -17.59
CA ALA A 772 5.96 -7.44 -16.41
C ALA A 772 4.89 -8.36 -15.77
N ALA A 773 4.57 -9.50 -16.39
CA ALA A 773 3.58 -10.43 -15.85
C ALA A 773 4.15 -11.27 -14.69
N ASP A 774 3.33 -11.51 -13.66
CA ASP A 774 3.66 -12.46 -12.61
C ASP A 774 3.53 -13.89 -13.16
N GLY A 775 4.68 -14.46 -13.57
CA GLY A 775 4.75 -15.80 -14.12
C GLY A 775 4.26 -16.89 -13.16
N GLU A 776 4.26 -16.69 -11.83
CA GLU A 776 3.70 -17.68 -10.91
C GLU A 776 2.16 -17.67 -10.95
N ALA A 777 1.57 -16.47 -10.98
CA ALA A 777 0.12 -16.30 -11.13
C ALA A 777 -0.38 -16.81 -12.50
N GLU A 778 0.34 -16.52 -13.60
CA GLU A 778 -0.03 -17.04 -14.91
C GLU A 778 0.13 -18.56 -15.00
N TRP A 779 1.17 -19.14 -14.37
CA TRP A 779 1.32 -20.60 -14.29
C TRP A 779 0.18 -21.25 -13.52
N ALA A 780 -0.26 -20.66 -12.40
CA ALA A 780 -1.39 -21.18 -11.64
C ALA A 780 -2.68 -21.22 -12.49
N ARG A 781 -2.97 -20.16 -13.24
CA ARG A 781 -4.12 -20.11 -14.17
C ARG A 781 -4.01 -21.14 -15.29
N PHE A 782 -2.86 -21.23 -15.95
CA PHE A 782 -2.63 -22.21 -17.03
C PHE A 782 -2.71 -23.65 -16.52
N PHE A 783 -2.14 -23.94 -15.34
CA PHE A 783 -2.19 -25.25 -14.73
C PHE A 783 -3.62 -25.64 -14.31
N ALA A 784 -4.45 -24.69 -13.88
CA ALA A 784 -5.88 -24.93 -13.63
C ALA A 784 -6.61 -25.37 -14.92
N LYS A 785 -6.34 -24.74 -16.07
CA LYS A 785 -6.88 -25.17 -17.38
C LYS A 785 -6.46 -26.61 -17.73
N LEU A 786 -5.17 -26.96 -17.52
CA LEU A 786 -4.68 -28.32 -17.75
C LEU A 786 -5.35 -29.36 -16.83
N ARG A 787 -5.65 -29.01 -15.58
CA ARG A 787 -6.37 -29.91 -14.66
C ARG A 787 -7.81 -30.17 -15.08
N ARG A 788 -8.50 -29.19 -15.70
CA ARG A 788 -9.84 -29.38 -16.28
C ARG A 788 -9.84 -30.31 -17.50
N LEU A 789 -8.79 -30.26 -18.32
CA LEU A 789 -8.47 -31.28 -19.35
C LEU A 789 -8.12 -32.67 -18.78
N GLY A 790 -8.25 -32.89 -17.47
CA GLY A 790 -7.99 -34.17 -16.82
C GLY A 790 -6.52 -34.49 -16.58
N VAL A 791 -5.58 -33.55 -16.78
CA VAL A 791 -4.15 -33.77 -16.52
C VAL A 791 -3.91 -33.92 -15.01
N ARG A 792 -3.26 -35.03 -14.61
CA ARG A 792 -2.98 -35.37 -13.22
C ARG A 792 -1.48 -35.39 -12.92
N LEU A 793 -1.14 -35.26 -11.64
CA LEU A 793 0.21 -35.43 -11.11
C LEU A 793 0.38 -36.87 -10.60
N GLU A 794 1.29 -37.64 -11.21
CA GLU A 794 1.66 -38.99 -10.78
C GLU A 794 3.13 -39.00 -10.30
N GLY A 795 3.42 -39.71 -9.20
CA GLY A 795 4.77 -39.82 -8.65
C GLY A 795 5.14 -41.25 -8.31
N SER A 796 6.35 -41.67 -8.67
CA SER A 796 6.90 -42.97 -8.28
C SER A 796 7.28 -42.96 -6.79
N VAL A 797 6.45 -43.53 -5.94
CA VAL A 797 6.86 -43.88 -4.56
C VAL A 797 7.86 -45.03 -4.67
N ALA A 798 9.14 -44.76 -4.40
CA ALA A 798 10.09 -45.82 -4.12
C ALA A 798 9.61 -46.56 -2.88
N THR A 799 9.28 -47.84 -3.01
CA THR A 799 8.71 -48.65 -1.92
C THR A 799 9.79 -49.05 -0.92
N ASP A 800 10.24 -48.11 -0.10
CA ASP A 800 10.88 -48.46 1.16
C ASP A 800 9.84 -49.08 2.08
N ARG A 801 9.98 -50.40 2.30
CA ARG A 801 9.18 -51.16 3.26
C ARG A 801 9.54 -50.75 4.68
N ASN A 802 9.04 -49.59 5.13
CA ASN A 802 8.73 -49.22 6.52
C ASN A 802 8.41 -47.70 6.64
N SER A 803 7.19 -47.24 6.31
CA SER A 803 6.67 -45.93 6.79
C SER A 803 5.21 -45.53 6.41
N TRP A 804 4.33 -46.43 5.97
CA TRP A 804 2.92 -46.05 5.68
C TRP A 804 1.87 -46.90 6.41
N LYS A 805 1.45 -46.39 7.58
CA LYS A 805 0.08 -46.53 8.11
C LYS A 805 -0.43 -45.13 8.49
N ALA A 806 -0.71 -44.31 7.48
CA ALA A 806 -1.49 -43.09 7.64
C ALA A 806 -2.97 -43.47 7.50
N SER A 807 -3.70 -43.52 8.61
CA SER A 807 -5.10 -43.94 8.64
C SER A 807 -6.01 -42.89 7.98
N ALA A 808 -6.91 -43.36 7.11
CA ALA A 808 -8.07 -42.57 6.73
C ALA A 808 -8.98 -42.37 7.95
N VAL A 809 -9.35 -41.13 8.27
CA VAL A 809 -10.44 -40.85 9.21
C VAL A 809 -11.75 -40.99 8.47
N VAL A 810 -12.29 -42.20 8.46
CA VAL A 810 -13.70 -42.47 8.18
C VAL A 810 -14.51 -41.83 9.32
N GLY A 811 -15.63 -41.15 9.00
CA GLY A 811 -16.41 -40.45 10.02
C GLY A 811 -17.01 -41.39 11.07
N GLY A 812 -17.00 -40.98 12.34
CA GLY A 812 -17.65 -41.74 13.42
C GLY A 812 -17.36 -41.28 14.85
N ASP A 813 -16.24 -40.59 15.10
CA ASP A 813 -15.74 -40.45 16.46
C ASP A 813 -16.42 -39.36 17.33
N SER A 814 -16.72 -39.77 18.56
CA SER A 814 -17.23 -38.92 19.63
C SER A 814 -16.12 -38.49 20.58
N CYS A 815 -16.26 -37.36 21.26
CA CYS A 815 -15.25 -36.87 22.19
C CYS A 815 -14.99 -37.89 23.31
N PRO A 816 -13.74 -38.39 23.50
CA PRO A 816 -13.45 -39.51 24.40
C PRO A 816 -13.67 -39.20 25.90
N ARG A 817 -13.96 -37.94 26.25
CA ARG A 817 -14.26 -37.51 27.63
C ARG A 817 -15.75 -37.30 27.91
N CYS A 818 -16.60 -37.19 26.89
CA CYS A 818 -18.03 -36.88 27.09
C CYS A 818 -19.01 -37.44 26.03
N GLY A 819 -18.54 -38.27 25.09
CA GLY A 819 -19.40 -39.08 24.20
C GLY A 819 -20.21 -38.32 23.13
N ILE A 820 -19.96 -37.03 22.91
CA ILE A 820 -20.67 -36.24 21.88
C ILE A 820 -19.99 -36.41 20.52
N PRO A 821 -20.73 -36.74 19.42
CA PRO A 821 -20.19 -36.77 18.07
C PRO A 821 -19.73 -35.38 17.61
N VAL A 822 -18.53 -35.28 17.04
CA VAL A 822 -17.92 -34.00 16.65
C VAL A 822 -18.32 -33.63 15.22
N THR A 823 -19.40 -32.85 15.07
CA THR A 823 -19.88 -32.40 13.76
C THR A 823 -19.12 -31.17 13.25
N LYS A 824 -18.26 -31.40 12.23
CA LYS A 824 -17.71 -30.43 11.25
C LYS A 824 -17.62 -28.94 11.68
N TYR A 825 -16.74 -28.58 12.62
CA TYR A 825 -16.14 -27.23 12.68
C TYR A 825 -14.71 -27.28 13.24
N GLY A 826 -13.82 -26.43 12.73
CA GLY A 826 -12.37 -26.46 12.97
C GLY A 826 -11.90 -25.95 14.35
N ALA A 827 -12.52 -26.43 15.44
CA ALA A 827 -12.14 -26.09 16.81
C ALA A 827 -11.03 -27.02 17.34
N ASN A 828 -9.95 -26.46 17.89
CA ASN A 828 -8.88 -27.24 18.52
C ASN A 828 -9.29 -27.90 19.87
N PHE A 829 -10.47 -27.56 20.41
CA PHE A 829 -10.95 -27.97 21.73
C PHE A 829 -12.45 -28.32 21.69
N CYS A 830 -12.88 -29.29 22.51
CA CYS A 830 -14.29 -29.64 22.66
C CYS A 830 -15.07 -28.54 23.41
N PRO A 831 -16.16 -27.96 22.84
CA PRO A 831 -16.86 -26.83 23.43
C PRO A 831 -17.63 -27.15 24.73
N ARG A 832 -17.89 -28.43 25.05
CA ARG A 832 -18.62 -28.82 26.28
C ARG A 832 -17.70 -29.15 27.46
N CYS A 833 -16.46 -29.56 27.23
CA CYS A 833 -15.57 -30.06 28.30
C CYS A 833 -14.12 -29.55 28.23
N GLY A 834 -13.79 -28.67 27.28
CA GLY A 834 -12.48 -28.02 27.14
C GLY A 834 -11.32 -28.94 26.73
N ALA A 835 -11.58 -30.22 26.44
CA ALA A 835 -10.52 -31.17 26.08
C ALA A 835 -9.91 -30.82 24.71
N SER A 836 -8.57 -30.82 24.63
CA SER A 836 -7.83 -30.70 23.37
C SER A 836 -8.17 -31.87 22.44
N LEU A 837 -8.41 -31.59 21.17
CA LEU A 837 -8.72 -32.59 20.13
C LEU A 837 -7.52 -32.89 19.22
N ARG A 838 -6.32 -32.37 19.52
CA ARG A 838 -5.09 -32.75 18.81
C ARG A 838 -4.50 -34.03 19.36
N VAL A 839 -4.37 -35.04 18.50
CA VAL A 839 -3.38 -36.12 18.66
C VAL A 839 -2.05 -35.62 18.09
N SER A 840 -0.96 -35.76 18.84
CA SER A 840 0.39 -35.38 18.40
C SER A 840 1.02 -36.47 17.53
N GLY A 841 1.49 -36.08 16.34
CA GLY A 841 2.21 -36.93 15.38
C GLY A 841 2.58 -36.11 14.15
#